data_AF-A0A7W7FAE1-F1
#
_entry.id   AF-A0A7W7FAE1-F1
#
_cell.length_a   1.000
_cell.length_b   1.000
_cell.length_c   1.000
_cell.angle_alpha   90.00
_cell.angle_beta   90.00
_cell.angle_gamma   90.00
#
_symmetry.space_group_name_H-M   'P 1'
#
loop_
_entity.id
_entity.type
_entity.pdbx_description
1 polymer ?
#
loop_
_entity_poly.entity_id
_entity_poly.type
_entity_poly.pdbx_seq_one_letter_code
_entity_poly.pdbx_strand_id
1 'polypeptide(L)'
;MNTIPTIRIAGAALLLASALTAPAFARDAAYDILIKGGTIVDGSGLAAYRGDVAIAGGHIAAVGDLGSAKAAKTIDAAGLVVSPGFINIHSHAEPEGMATAVNMLTQGVTTEIINADGGGGTDIAVQLPEMAANGLAENVGAYTGFNAVWRAAMGDRDVRPTAAQIADMQAAIEKNLKAGAWGVASGLDYRPSYYAKAEEVIEIVSVAKPWRTNFPNHDRLRPEDNLSSFKGMEETVAIAEKAGLVPVITHIKSAGKERGGAAKVLEMVSAATARGTWTAIDIYPYLAGQTALQAFLVPGWAADGGRDAMLARFKDPKLRPQLVEAAEYAMETRLGGAEGIALPDLGKRLTDIMAEDNVRAGEAVLRTLEKDPFTRANMTFGDEKDVVAFLKYPDTAVACDCGAAVKNRGHPRYFGSFPKILGHYVRDTGTITMEDAVRKMSALPAAIIGMVDRGHIAPGMRADVTLFDPKTVRDHATFDAPTLPSDGIRHVIVNGVPALADGAATGAKSGAVLLRDAHMPSRPMNSTAKARSFTASGQSADYTVSVAASQGAGERFAKGTVNLTDAKSGTVWTADSLGIVQTTKGWASVTAVLKDKAGNRKPATLTLDRADGGAETPVISLAFGNAPAAVLPAKGTVKAE
;
A
#
# COMPACT_ATOMS: atom_id res chain seq x y z
N MET A 1 -54.16 53.17 -31.82
CA MET A 1 -54.43 52.81 -33.22
C MET A 1 -53.12 52.36 -33.85
N ASN A 2 -53.23 51.34 -34.70
CA ASN A 2 -52.21 50.65 -35.48
C ASN A 2 -51.41 49.54 -34.77
N THR A 3 -51.84 48.34 -35.15
CA THR A 3 -51.56 46.97 -34.74
C THR A 3 -50.24 46.43 -35.31
N ILE A 4 -49.55 45.64 -34.50
CA ILE A 4 -48.40 44.81 -34.87
C ILE A 4 -48.90 43.51 -35.52
N PRO A 5 -48.31 43.04 -36.63
CA PRO A 5 -48.40 41.64 -37.02
C PRO A 5 -47.06 40.91 -36.83
N THR A 6 -47.22 39.69 -36.34
CA THR A 6 -46.26 38.60 -36.18
C THR A 6 -45.70 38.12 -37.52
N ILE A 7 -44.38 37.89 -37.59
CA ILE A 7 -43.76 37.02 -38.60
C ILE A 7 -42.86 36.01 -37.89
N ARG A 8 -43.22 34.73 -38.01
CA ARG A 8 -42.39 33.58 -37.67
C ARG A 8 -41.43 33.34 -38.83
N ILE A 9 -40.12 33.28 -38.55
CA ILE A 9 -39.11 32.80 -39.50
C ILE A 9 -38.52 31.51 -38.93
N ALA A 10 -38.76 30.41 -39.64
CA ALA A 10 -38.10 29.14 -39.47
C ALA A 10 -36.71 29.20 -40.13
N GLY A 11 -35.64 29.03 -39.35
CA GLY A 11 -34.27 28.92 -39.84
C GLY A 11 -33.79 27.48 -39.76
N ALA A 12 -33.54 26.87 -40.92
CA ALA A 12 -33.03 25.51 -41.07
C ALA A 12 -31.59 25.39 -40.55
N ALA A 13 -31.32 24.35 -39.74
CA ALA A 13 -30.00 24.00 -39.26
C ALA A 13 -29.21 23.28 -40.37
N LEU A 14 -28.09 23.86 -40.79
CA LEU A 14 -27.09 23.22 -41.65
C LEU A 14 -26.12 22.44 -40.74
N LEU A 15 -26.26 21.12 -40.68
CA LEU A 15 -25.31 20.22 -40.04
C LEU A 15 -24.09 20.03 -40.95
N LEU A 16 -22.99 20.74 -40.67
CA LEU A 16 -21.67 20.35 -41.19
C LEU A 16 -21.17 19.15 -40.39
N ALA A 17 -21.25 17.96 -40.97
CA ALA A 17 -20.55 16.78 -40.48
C ALA A 17 -19.06 16.90 -40.82
N SER A 18 -18.26 17.45 -39.90
CA SER A 18 -16.81 17.33 -39.94
C SER A 18 -16.43 15.91 -39.52
N ALA A 19 -16.20 15.03 -40.49
CA ALA A 19 -15.55 13.76 -40.28
C ALA A 19 -14.09 14.01 -39.84
N LEU A 20 -13.86 13.98 -38.53
CA LEU A 20 -12.52 13.86 -37.94
C LEU A 20 -12.00 12.45 -38.26
N THR A 21 -11.34 12.30 -39.41
CA THR A 21 -10.47 11.16 -39.66
C THR A 21 -9.31 11.23 -38.69
N ALA A 22 -9.33 10.39 -37.65
CA ALA A 22 -8.17 10.15 -36.81
C ALA A 22 -6.99 9.74 -37.72
N PRO A 23 -5.79 10.32 -37.55
CA PRO A 23 -4.63 9.89 -38.31
C PRO A 23 -4.36 8.42 -37.95
N ALA A 24 -4.28 7.58 -38.98
CA ALA A 24 -3.85 6.20 -38.84
C ALA A 24 -2.39 6.18 -38.36
N PHE A 25 -2.18 6.12 -37.04
CA PHE A 25 -0.87 5.86 -36.46
C PHE A 25 -0.44 4.42 -36.77
N ALA A 26 0.86 4.28 -37.02
CA ALA A 26 1.48 3.23 -37.82
C ALA A 26 1.18 1.78 -37.37
N ARG A 27 0.84 0.92 -38.34
CA ARG A 27 0.76 -0.55 -38.24
C ARG A 27 2.13 -1.24 -38.06
N ASP A 28 3.22 -0.50 -37.83
CA ASP A 28 4.61 -1.00 -37.80
C ASP A 28 5.24 -1.11 -36.40
N ALA A 29 4.59 -0.62 -35.34
CA ALA A 29 5.11 -0.68 -33.97
C ALA A 29 4.56 -1.91 -33.22
N ALA A 30 5.45 -2.75 -32.70
CA ALA A 30 5.09 -3.98 -31.96
C ALA A 30 4.75 -3.71 -30.48
N TYR A 31 5.11 -2.53 -29.96
CA TYR A 31 4.97 -2.14 -28.56
C TYR A 31 4.50 -0.69 -28.42
N ASP A 32 3.88 -0.35 -27.28
CA ASP A 32 3.45 1.01 -26.97
C ASP A 32 4.65 1.85 -26.50
N ILE A 33 5.42 1.30 -25.55
CA ILE A 33 6.62 1.94 -25.00
C ILE A 33 7.77 0.93 -25.01
N LEU A 34 8.95 1.38 -25.43
CA LEU A 34 10.21 0.65 -25.28
C LEU A 34 11.17 1.50 -24.45
N ILE A 35 11.53 0.99 -23.27
CA ILE A 35 12.58 1.55 -22.41
C ILE A 35 13.89 0.88 -22.79
N LYS A 36 14.89 1.64 -23.29
CA LYS A 36 16.16 1.07 -23.79
C LYS A 36 17.37 1.41 -22.94
N GLY A 37 18.28 0.46 -22.79
CA GLY A 37 19.64 0.68 -22.27
C GLY A 37 19.70 1.01 -20.78
N GLY A 38 18.67 0.64 -20.01
CA GLY A 38 18.60 0.86 -18.57
C GLY A 38 19.38 -0.17 -17.76
N THR A 39 19.56 0.12 -16.47
CA THR A 39 19.97 -0.87 -15.47
C THR A 39 18.73 -1.39 -14.75
N ILE A 40 18.29 -2.59 -15.07
CA ILE A 40 17.08 -3.20 -14.53
C ILE A 40 17.35 -3.73 -13.12
N VAL A 41 16.56 -3.24 -12.17
CA VAL A 41 16.43 -3.77 -10.81
C VAL A 41 15.00 -4.28 -10.68
N ASP A 42 14.79 -5.57 -10.93
CA ASP A 42 13.48 -6.15 -11.23
C ASP A 42 12.57 -6.40 -10.00
N GLY A 43 12.97 -5.93 -8.82
CA GLY A 43 12.26 -6.13 -7.56
C GLY A 43 12.48 -7.50 -6.91
N SER A 44 13.20 -8.44 -7.53
CA SER A 44 13.44 -9.77 -6.93
C SER A 44 14.44 -9.75 -5.77
N GLY A 45 15.31 -8.74 -5.70
CA GLY A 45 16.49 -8.72 -4.84
C GLY A 45 17.73 -9.39 -5.45
N LEU A 46 17.63 -9.96 -6.66
CA LEU A 46 18.79 -10.41 -7.43
C LEU A 46 19.56 -9.22 -8.01
N ALA A 47 20.86 -9.42 -8.27
CA ALA A 47 21.76 -8.40 -8.81
C ALA A 47 21.16 -7.65 -10.03
N ALA A 48 21.42 -6.35 -10.14
CA ALA A 48 21.00 -5.56 -11.29
C ALA A 48 21.65 -6.05 -12.61
N TYR A 49 21.01 -5.78 -13.75
CA TYR A 49 21.54 -6.12 -15.07
C TYR A 49 21.14 -5.10 -16.13
N ARG A 50 21.89 -5.01 -17.23
CA ARG A 50 21.57 -4.12 -18.34
C ARG A 50 20.52 -4.76 -19.24
N GLY A 51 19.55 -3.97 -19.69
CA GLY A 51 18.54 -4.46 -20.62
C GLY A 51 17.46 -3.42 -20.95
N ASP A 52 16.52 -3.88 -21.75
CA ASP A 52 15.37 -3.14 -22.23
C ASP A 52 14.07 -3.72 -21.62
N VAL A 53 13.04 -2.88 -21.55
CA VAL A 53 11.68 -3.27 -21.13
C VAL A 53 10.69 -2.78 -22.18
N ALA A 54 9.92 -3.70 -22.76
CA ALA A 54 8.84 -3.37 -23.69
C ALA A 54 7.49 -3.48 -23.01
N ILE A 55 6.64 -2.47 -23.26
CA ILE A 55 5.29 -2.36 -22.72
C ILE A 55 4.30 -2.44 -23.87
N ALA A 56 3.26 -3.25 -23.73
CA ALA A 56 2.13 -3.30 -24.64
C ALA A 56 0.82 -3.54 -23.88
N GLY A 57 -0.23 -2.81 -24.22
CA GLY A 57 -1.57 -2.95 -23.63
C GLY A 57 -1.57 -2.78 -22.11
N GLY A 58 -0.72 -1.89 -21.58
CA GLY A 58 -0.60 -1.65 -20.14
C GLY A 58 0.16 -2.71 -19.34
N HIS A 59 0.85 -3.63 -20.00
CA HIS A 59 1.61 -4.72 -19.37
C HIS A 59 3.03 -4.79 -19.91
N ILE A 60 3.93 -5.37 -19.10
CA ILE A 60 5.29 -5.70 -19.52
C ILE A 60 5.22 -6.88 -20.49
N ALA A 61 5.53 -6.63 -21.74
CA ALA A 61 5.42 -7.59 -22.83
C ALA A 61 6.70 -8.39 -23.04
N ALA A 62 7.87 -7.79 -22.79
CA ALA A 62 9.18 -8.44 -22.88
C ALA A 62 10.22 -7.67 -22.05
N VAL A 63 11.25 -8.41 -21.60
CA VAL A 63 12.39 -7.88 -20.82
C VAL A 63 13.66 -8.57 -21.28
N GLY A 64 14.76 -7.82 -21.47
CA GLY A 64 16.06 -8.36 -21.88
C GLY A 64 16.71 -7.55 -22.99
N ASP A 65 17.50 -8.19 -23.86
CA ASP A 65 17.98 -7.56 -25.08
C ASP A 65 16.87 -7.58 -26.14
N LEU A 66 16.34 -6.41 -26.49
CA LEU A 66 15.25 -6.27 -27.46
C LEU A 66 15.75 -5.73 -28.81
N GLY A 67 17.06 -5.61 -29.03
CA GLY A 67 17.69 -5.32 -30.32
C GLY A 67 17.03 -4.18 -31.09
N SER A 68 16.52 -4.48 -32.28
CA SER A 68 15.86 -3.53 -33.19
C SER A 68 14.33 -3.44 -33.01
N ALA A 69 13.79 -3.87 -31.87
CA ALA A 69 12.37 -3.74 -31.56
C ALA A 69 11.89 -2.29 -31.76
N LYS A 70 10.69 -2.15 -32.32
CA LYS A 70 10.04 -0.85 -32.57
C LYS A 70 8.86 -0.67 -31.63
N ALA A 71 8.72 0.54 -31.11
CA ALA A 71 7.60 0.96 -30.28
C ALA A 71 7.06 2.33 -30.71
N ALA A 72 5.83 2.64 -30.32
CA ALA A 72 5.24 3.96 -30.57
C ALA A 72 6.01 5.08 -29.83
N LYS A 73 6.52 4.78 -28.63
CA LYS A 73 7.41 5.66 -27.87
C LYS A 73 8.66 4.90 -27.42
N THR A 74 9.82 5.54 -27.52
CA THR A 74 11.07 5.03 -26.94
C THR A 74 11.56 5.96 -25.85
N ILE A 75 11.94 5.40 -24.71
CA ILE A 75 12.57 6.10 -23.58
C ILE A 75 14.03 5.63 -23.52
N ASP A 76 14.97 6.55 -23.66
CA ASP A 76 16.39 6.27 -23.42
C ASP A 76 16.64 6.25 -21.91
N ALA A 77 16.97 5.07 -21.38
CA ALA A 77 17.24 4.85 -19.97
C ALA A 77 18.74 4.70 -19.69
N ALA A 78 19.62 5.12 -20.60
CA ALA A 78 21.05 5.14 -20.35
C ALA A 78 21.38 5.91 -19.05
N GLY A 79 22.09 5.25 -18.13
CA GLY A 79 22.43 5.81 -16.82
C GLY A 79 21.31 5.75 -15.77
N LEU A 80 20.09 5.37 -16.15
CA LEU A 80 18.95 5.23 -15.23
C LEU A 80 18.80 3.79 -14.73
N VAL A 81 18.29 3.66 -13.51
CA VAL A 81 17.72 2.42 -13.01
C VAL A 81 16.30 2.28 -13.53
N VAL A 82 15.91 1.08 -13.95
CA VAL A 82 14.53 0.71 -14.32
C VAL A 82 14.03 -0.28 -13.28
N SER A 83 13.07 0.13 -12.46
CA SER A 83 12.48 -0.68 -11.39
C SER A 83 10.97 -0.81 -11.55
N PRO A 84 10.32 -1.76 -10.84
CA PRO A 84 8.89 -1.69 -10.65
C PRO A 84 8.51 -0.35 -10.00
N GLY A 85 7.29 0.10 -10.24
CA GLY A 85 6.68 1.19 -9.48
C GLY A 85 6.65 0.88 -7.99
N PHE A 86 6.84 1.90 -7.15
CA PHE A 86 6.83 1.70 -5.70
C PHE A 86 5.39 1.58 -5.18
N ILE A 87 5.19 0.73 -4.17
CA ILE A 87 3.89 0.39 -3.60
C ILE A 87 3.89 0.85 -2.14
N ASN A 88 3.07 1.85 -1.84
CA ASN A 88 2.86 2.33 -0.49
C ASN A 88 1.68 1.59 0.16
N ILE A 89 1.98 0.59 0.98
CA ILE A 89 0.95 -0.21 1.68
C ILE A 89 0.41 0.46 2.95
N HIS A 90 1.01 1.57 3.39
CA HIS A 90 0.56 2.33 4.55
C HIS A 90 0.18 3.74 4.13
N SER A 91 -0.97 3.86 3.46
CA SER A 91 -1.42 5.12 2.86
C SER A 91 -2.50 5.84 3.65
N HIS A 92 -2.36 7.16 3.70
CA HIS A 92 -3.35 8.14 4.14
C HIS A 92 -3.69 9.13 3.02
N ALA A 93 -3.63 8.68 1.76
CA ALA A 93 -3.96 9.49 0.60
C ALA A 93 -5.39 10.06 0.67
N GLU A 94 -5.57 11.26 0.10
CA GLU A 94 -6.87 11.94 0.02
C GLU A 94 -7.38 12.01 -1.44
N PRO A 95 -8.71 12.06 -1.65
CA PRO A 95 -9.30 12.15 -2.99
C PRO A 95 -8.74 13.28 -3.85
N GLU A 96 -8.51 14.45 -3.28
CA GLU A 96 -7.95 15.61 -3.99
C GLU A 96 -6.49 15.37 -4.39
N GLY A 97 -5.75 14.59 -3.60
CA GLY A 97 -4.38 14.17 -3.89
C GLY A 97 -4.31 13.18 -5.02
N MET A 98 -5.15 12.14 -5.01
CA MET A 98 -5.12 11.02 -5.96
C MET A 98 -5.27 11.44 -7.41
N ALA A 99 -5.99 12.54 -7.66
CA ALA A 99 -6.18 13.08 -8.99
C ALA A 99 -4.87 13.48 -9.67
N THR A 100 -3.87 13.93 -8.93
CA THR A 100 -2.60 14.41 -9.52
C THR A 100 -1.39 13.65 -9.02
N ALA A 101 -1.42 13.19 -7.76
CA ALA A 101 -0.38 12.44 -7.07
C ALA A 101 1.03 13.03 -7.24
N VAL A 102 1.17 14.35 -7.42
CA VAL A 102 2.47 14.96 -7.74
C VAL A 102 3.52 14.62 -6.69
N ASN A 103 3.15 14.67 -5.42
CA ASN A 103 4.04 14.35 -4.30
C ASN A 103 4.47 12.88 -4.30
N MET A 104 3.64 11.95 -4.79
CA MET A 104 3.91 10.51 -4.80
C MET A 104 4.60 10.05 -6.08
N LEU A 105 4.20 10.56 -7.24
CA LEU A 105 4.84 10.31 -8.53
C LEU A 105 6.29 10.83 -8.55
N THR A 106 6.57 11.99 -7.95
CA THR A 106 7.95 12.51 -7.80
C THR A 106 8.80 11.69 -6.82
N GLN A 107 8.19 10.77 -6.09
CA GLN A 107 8.87 9.77 -5.26
C GLN A 107 8.97 8.39 -5.93
N GLY A 108 8.35 8.18 -7.10
CA GLY A 108 8.35 6.91 -7.82
C GLY A 108 7.23 5.94 -7.42
N VAL A 109 6.23 6.40 -6.66
CA VAL A 109 5.09 5.59 -6.23
C VAL A 109 4.07 5.46 -7.36
N THR A 110 3.51 4.26 -7.52
CA THR A 110 2.46 3.97 -8.51
C THR A 110 1.21 3.37 -7.89
N THR A 111 1.26 2.97 -6.62
CA THR A 111 0.16 2.29 -5.93
C THR A 111 0.09 2.67 -4.47
N GLU A 112 -1.12 3.01 -4.02
CA GLU A 112 -1.46 3.38 -2.64
C GLU A 112 -2.48 2.38 -2.06
N ILE A 113 -2.27 1.87 -0.85
CA ILE A 113 -3.29 1.11 -0.09
C ILE A 113 -3.75 1.95 1.09
N ILE A 114 -4.97 2.49 0.98
CA ILE A 114 -5.55 3.41 1.96
C ILE A 114 -6.24 2.69 3.12
N ASN A 115 -6.73 3.46 4.09
CA ASN A 115 -7.36 3.00 5.33
C ASN A 115 -6.37 2.34 6.30
N ALA A 116 -5.08 2.67 6.18
CA ALA A 116 -4.11 2.34 7.20
C ALA A 116 -4.52 2.90 8.57
N ASP A 117 -4.04 2.28 9.65
CA ASP A 117 -4.43 2.58 11.03
C ASP A 117 -5.95 2.44 11.34
N GLY A 118 -6.69 1.72 10.48
CA GLY A 118 -8.10 1.38 10.70
C GLY A 118 -9.12 2.48 10.40
N GLY A 119 -8.68 3.62 9.85
CA GLY A 119 -9.54 4.73 9.45
C GLY A 119 -10.33 4.46 8.14
N GLY A 120 -10.86 5.53 7.54
CA GLY A 120 -11.58 5.46 6.26
C GLY A 120 -13.09 5.26 6.38
N GLY A 121 -13.71 4.84 5.27
CA GLY A 121 -15.13 4.50 5.21
C GLY A 121 -15.41 3.08 5.72
N THR A 122 -16.65 2.82 6.15
CA THR A 122 -17.09 1.47 6.55
C THR A 122 -17.41 0.56 5.35
N ASP A 123 -17.50 1.13 4.14
CA ASP A 123 -17.81 0.42 2.90
C ASP A 123 -16.87 0.85 1.78
N ILE A 124 -15.89 0.00 1.45
CA ILE A 124 -14.91 0.30 0.41
C ILE A 124 -15.53 0.36 -0.99
N ALA A 125 -16.68 -0.30 -1.20
CA ALA A 125 -17.39 -0.26 -2.48
C ALA A 125 -18.05 1.10 -2.73
N VAL A 126 -18.23 1.91 -1.68
CA VAL A 126 -18.64 3.32 -1.78
C VAL A 126 -17.41 4.23 -1.81
N GLN A 127 -16.46 4.00 -0.90
CA GLN A 127 -15.29 4.87 -0.73
C GLN A 127 -14.37 4.92 -1.97
N LEU A 128 -14.09 3.77 -2.61
CA LEU A 128 -13.14 3.72 -3.73
C LEU A 128 -13.66 4.45 -4.99
N PRO A 129 -14.95 4.32 -5.38
CA PRO A 129 -15.53 5.18 -6.42
C PRO A 129 -15.47 6.67 -6.11
N GLU A 130 -15.70 7.07 -4.85
CA GLU A 130 -15.58 8.48 -4.44
C GLU A 130 -14.14 8.98 -4.55
N MET A 131 -13.17 8.17 -4.13
CA MET A 131 -11.74 8.44 -4.30
C MET A 131 -11.37 8.62 -5.79
N ALA A 132 -11.99 7.83 -6.67
CA ALA A 132 -11.73 7.85 -8.10
C ALA A 132 -12.53 8.91 -8.89
N ALA A 133 -13.45 9.64 -8.25
CA ALA A 133 -14.41 10.51 -8.94
C ALA A 133 -13.75 11.59 -9.82
N ASN A 134 -12.57 12.08 -9.42
CA ASN A 134 -11.80 13.10 -10.15
C ASN A 134 -10.66 12.51 -11.02
N GLY A 135 -10.73 11.20 -11.29
CA GLY A 135 -9.68 10.41 -11.92
C GLY A 135 -8.53 10.09 -10.97
N LEU A 136 -7.70 9.13 -11.36
CA LEU A 136 -6.59 8.62 -10.54
C LEU A 136 -5.28 8.73 -11.33
N ALA A 137 -4.28 9.42 -10.79
CA ALA A 137 -2.94 9.47 -11.38
C ALA A 137 -2.15 8.17 -11.10
N GLU A 138 -2.33 7.60 -9.91
CA GLU A 138 -1.76 6.34 -9.45
C GLU A 138 -2.84 5.35 -9.04
N ASN A 139 -2.48 4.07 -8.86
CA ASN A 139 -3.45 3.04 -8.46
C ASN A 139 -3.84 3.19 -6.98
N VAL A 140 -5.05 2.78 -6.63
CA VAL A 140 -5.54 2.80 -5.25
C VAL A 140 -6.30 1.53 -4.89
N GLY A 141 -5.94 0.93 -3.77
CA GLY A 141 -6.72 -0.11 -3.09
C GLY A 141 -7.01 0.32 -1.65
N ALA A 142 -7.88 -0.40 -0.95
CA ALA A 142 -8.20 -0.09 0.45
C ALA A 142 -8.16 -1.33 1.34
N TYR A 143 -7.75 -1.14 2.59
CA TYR A 143 -8.08 -2.04 3.68
C TYR A 143 -9.52 -1.83 4.15
N THR A 144 -10.05 -2.84 4.83
CA THR A 144 -11.18 -2.61 5.74
C THR A 144 -10.67 -1.88 6.97
N GLY A 145 -11.24 -0.71 7.29
CA GLY A 145 -10.89 0.04 8.48
C GLY A 145 -11.59 -0.51 9.72
N PHE A 146 -10.89 -1.24 10.59
CA PHE A 146 -11.44 -1.77 11.84
C PHE A 146 -11.95 -0.65 12.75
N ASN A 147 -11.26 0.48 12.83
CA ASN A 147 -11.67 1.58 13.70
C ASN A 147 -12.94 2.26 13.20
N ALA A 148 -13.12 2.38 11.87
CA ALA A 148 -14.36 2.86 11.27
C ALA A 148 -15.53 1.92 11.57
N VAL A 149 -15.33 0.60 11.40
CA VAL A 149 -16.32 -0.44 11.70
C VAL A 149 -16.69 -0.44 13.19
N TRP A 150 -15.70 -0.40 14.08
CA TRP A 150 -15.91 -0.33 15.53
C TRP A 150 -16.71 0.91 15.93
N ARG A 151 -16.31 2.10 15.47
CA ARG A 151 -17.00 3.35 15.79
C ARG A 151 -18.45 3.32 15.32
N ALA A 152 -18.73 2.75 14.14
CA ALA A 152 -20.10 2.65 13.62
C ALA A 152 -21.01 1.79 14.52
N ALA A 153 -20.47 0.72 15.13
CA ALA A 153 -21.24 -0.16 16.01
C ALA A 153 -21.30 0.30 17.48
N MET A 154 -20.21 0.91 17.97
CA MET A 154 -19.98 1.15 19.40
C MET A 154 -20.04 2.63 19.80
N GLY A 155 -19.95 3.55 18.84
CA GLY A 155 -19.75 4.97 19.12
C GLY A 155 -18.41 5.25 19.80
N ASP A 156 -18.34 6.34 20.57
CA ASP A 156 -17.11 6.83 21.19
C ASP A 156 -16.94 6.44 22.68
N ARG A 157 -17.76 5.52 23.18
CA ARG A 157 -17.76 5.12 24.60
C ARG A 157 -16.90 3.89 24.87
N ASP A 158 -16.28 3.83 26.04
CA ASP A 158 -15.70 2.61 26.60
C ASP A 158 -16.80 1.69 27.13
N VAL A 159 -17.42 0.95 26.22
CA VAL A 159 -18.47 -0.04 26.50
C VAL A 159 -18.19 -1.32 25.72
N ARG A 160 -18.65 -2.45 26.26
CA ARG A 160 -18.42 -3.76 25.64
C ARG A 160 -19.50 -4.04 24.59
N PRO A 161 -19.13 -4.60 23.41
CA PRO A 161 -20.10 -4.92 22.38
C PRO A 161 -21.03 -6.04 22.84
N THR A 162 -22.30 -5.95 22.46
CA THR A 162 -23.22 -7.08 22.49
C THR A 162 -22.90 -8.07 21.37
N ALA A 163 -23.40 -9.30 21.48
CA ALA A 163 -23.25 -10.30 20.40
C ALA A 163 -23.79 -9.80 19.04
N ALA A 164 -24.87 -9.02 19.04
CA ALA A 164 -25.41 -8.42 17.82
C ALA A 164 -24.43 -7.41 17.19
N GLN A 165 -23.83 -6.53 18.01
CA GLN A 165 -22.84 -5.57 17.52
C GLN A 165 -21.56 -6.26 17.01
N ILE A 166 -21.13 -7.37 17.64
CA ILE A 166 -20.03 -8.19 17.11
C ILE A 166 -20.39 -8.75 15.73
N ALA A 167 -21.59 -9.31 15.58
CA ALA A 167 -22.06 -9.84 14.31
C ALA A 167 -22.16 -8.75 13.22
N ASP A 168 -22.62 -7.55 13.56
CA ASP A 168 -22.67 -6.41 12.63
C ASP A 168 -21.26 -6.00 12.16
N MET A 169 -20.29 -5.95 13.07
CA MET A 169 -18.90 -5.65 12.73
C MET A 169 -18.27 -6.75 11.85
N GLN A 170 -18.52 -8.02 12.15
CA GLN A 170 -18.09 -9.15 11.33
C GLN A 170 -18.69 -9.08 9.92
N ALA A 171 -20.00 -8.78 9.80
CA ALA A 171 -20.68 -8.63 8.52
C ALA A 171 -20.13 -7.47 7.70
N ALA A 172 -19.78 -6.34 8.33
CA ALA A 172 -19.14 -5.21 7.66
C ALA A 172 -17.74 -5.58 7.12
N ILE A 173 -16.94 -6.32 7.90
CA ILE A 173 -15.64 -6.81 7.46
C ILE A 173 -15.78 -7.79 6.29
N GLU A 174 -16.68 -8.76 6.42
CA GLU A 174 -16.93 -9.75 5.36
C GLU A 174 -17.39 -9.07 4.06
N LYS A 175 -18.27 -8.08 4.16
CA LYS A 175 -18.74 -7.28 3.01
C LYS A 175 -17.57 -6.61 2.29
N ASN A 176 -16.67 -5.96 3.01
CA ASN A 176 -15.51 -5.29 2.42
C ASN A 176 -14.52 -6.29 1.80
N LEU A 177 -14.30 -7.44 2.44
CA LEU A 177 -13.45 -8.49 1.88
C LEU A 177 -14.04 -9.11 0.60
N LYS A 178 -15.37 -9.28 0.53
CA LYS A 178 -16.09 -9.67 -0.71
C LYS A 178 -16.00 -8.60 -1.79
N ALA A 179 -15.97 -7.32 -1.41
CA ALA A 179 -15.79 -6.20 -2.32
C ALA A 179 -14.33 -6.04 -2.80
N GLY A 180 -13.38 -6.81 -2.24
CA GLY A 180 -11.98 -6.82 -2.67
C GLY A 180 -11.03 -6.01 -1.78
N ALA A 181 -11.33 -5.85 -0.49
CA ALA A 181 -10.39 -5.24 0.46
C ALA A 181 -9.09 -6.04 0.58
N TRP A 182 -7.97 -5.34 0.76
CA TRP A 182 -6.63 -5.93 0.82
C TRP A 182 -6.25 -6.53 2.18
N GLY A 183 -7.15 -6.47 3.16
CA GLY A 183 -6.97 -6.92 4.53
C GLY A 183 -7.86 -6.13 5.50
N VAL A 184 -7.60 -6.30 6.80
CA VAL A 184 -8.30 -5.58 7.88
C VAL A 184 -7.29 -4.79 8.68
N ALA A 185 -7.23 -3.48 8.46
CA ALA A 185 -6.30 -2.60 9.15
C ALA A 185 -6.93 -2.08 10.45
N SER A 186 -6.13 -1.93 11.49
CA SER A 186 -6.55 -1.31 12.74
C SER A 186 -5.53 -0.29 13.23
N GLY A 187 -5.99 0.59 14.10
CA GLY A 187 -5.10 1.42 14.89
C GLY A 187 -5.56 1.42 16.33
N LEU A 188 -5.16 0.39 17.07
CA LEU A 188 -5.67 0.15 18.41
C LEU A 188 -5.18 1.19 19.43
N ASP A 189 -4.19 2.02 19.11
CA ASP A 189 -3.86 3.18 19.97
C ASP A 189 -4.88 4.33 19.83
N TYR A 190 -5.68 4.35 18.76
CA TYR A 190 -6.65 5.40 18.47
C TYR A 190 -8.05 5.10 19.01
N ARG A 191 -8.73 6.14 19.49
CA ARG A 191 -10.08 6.04 20.05
C ARG A 191 -11.12 6.08 18.91
N PRO A 192 -12.14 5.20 18.94
CA PRO A 192 -12.61 4.47 20.12
C PRO A 192 -12.12 3.02 20.20
N SER A 193 -11.46 2.49 19.17
CA SER A 193 -10.99 1.10 19.16
C SER A 193 -9.92 0.80 20.20
N TYR A 194 -9.27 1.84 20.75
CA TYR A 194 -8.47 1.76 21.97
C TYR A 194 -9.16 1.01 23.10
N TYR A 195 -10.49 1.12 23.21
CA TYR A 195 -11.28 0.45 24.25
C TYR A 195 -11.54 -1.04 23.95
N ALA A 196 -11.30 -1.54 22.74
CA ALA A 196 -11.59 -2.94 22.39
C ALA A 196 -10.66 -3.91 23.14
N LYS A 197 -11.16 -4.95 23.79
CA LYS A 197 -10.27 -5.98 24.36
C LYS A 197 -9.65 -6.83 23.26
N ALA A 198 -8.46 -7.37 23.50
CA ALA A 198 -7.77 -8.21 22.50
C ALA A 198 -8.66 -9.38 22.04
N GLU A 199 -9.40 -10.00 22.96
CA GLU A 199 -10.32 -11.10 22.67
C GLU A 199 -11.49 -10.68 21.77
N GLU A 200 -12.00 -9.46 21.94
CA GLU A 200 -13.06 -8.92 21.08
C GLU A 200 -12.53 -8.63 19.69
N VAL A 201 -11.32 -8.05 19.59
CA VAL A 201 -10.67 -7.82 18.29
C VAL A 201 -10.47 -9.16 17.58
N ILE A 202 -9.95 -10.18 18.28
CA ILE A 202 -9.78 -11.54 17.74
C ILE A 202 -11.11 -12.09 17.23
N GLU A 203 -12.17 -12.04 18.04
CA GLU A 203 -13.50 -12.54 17.67
C GLU A 203 -14.03 -11.85 16.41
N ILE A 204 -13.93 -10.53 16.34
CA ILE A 204 -14.44 -9.73 15.23
C ILE A 204 -13.63 -9.99 13.95
N VAL A 205 -12.30 -9.95 14.00
CA VAL A 205 -11.47 -10.07 12.79
C VAL A 205 -11.29 -11.51 12.30
N SER A 206 -11.60 -12.51 13.12
CA SER A 206 -11.55 -13.94 12.73
C SER A 206 -12.45 -14.28 11.55
N VAL A 207 -13.48 -13.47 11.26
CA VAL A 207 -14.31 -13.62 10.04
C VAL A 207 -13.46 -13.52 8.76
N ALA A 208 -12.30 -12.85 8.81
CA ALA A 208 -11.41 -12.68 7.67
C ALA A 208 -10.51 -13.91 7.39
N LYS A 209 -10.48 -14.91 8.29
CA LYS A 209 -9.62 -16.09 8.17
C LYS A 209 -9.73 -16.82 6.82
N PRO A 210 -10.93 -17.06 6.25
CA PRO A 210 -11.06 -17.74 4.94
C PRO A 210 -10.34 -17.01 3.80
N TRP A 211 -10.15 -15.69 3.91
CA TRP A 211 -9.45 -14.90 2.91
C TRP A 211 -7.94 -15.07 2.97
N ARG A 212 -7.35 -15.65 4.04
CA ARG A 212 -5.88 -15.78 4.21
C ARG A 212 -5.16 -14.43 4.01
N THR A 213 -5.73 -13.38 4.62
CA THR A 213 -5.27 -12.00 4.46
C THR A 213 -4.46 -11.54 5.68
N ASN A 214 -4.12 -10.25 5.71
CA ASN A 214 -3.27 -9.62 6.69
C ASN A 214 -4.05 -8.73 7.67
N PHE A 215 -3.42 -8.48 8.81
CA PHE A 215 -3.88 -7.60 9.89
C PHE A 215 -2.78 -6.57 10.21
N PRO A 216 -2.72 -5.46 9.46
CA PRO A 216 -1.87 -4.32 9.78
C PRO A 216 -2.44 -3.55 10.95
N ASN A 217 -1.62 -3.34 11.98
CA ASN A 217 -2.04 -2.62 13.17
C ASN A 217 -1.06 -1.53 13.57
N HIS A 218 -1.59 -0.36 13.93
CA HIS A 218 -0.92 0.60 14.80
C HIS A 218 -1.02 0.12 16.24
N ASP A 219 0.11 -0.30 16.79
CA ASP A 219 0.22 -0.95 18.10
C ASP A 219 -0.39 -0.11 19.24
N ARG A 220 -1.13 -0.77 20.13
CA ARG A 220 -1.73 -0.11 21.29
C ARG A 220 -0.78 -0.05 22.47
N LEU A 221 -0.62 1.14 23.04
CA LEU A 221 0.24 1.39 24.19
C LEU A 221 -0.62 1.82 25.39
N ARG A 222 -0.69 0.95 26.41
CA ARG A 222 -1.57 1.14 27.57
C ARG A 222 -0.80 1.58 28.82
N PRO A 223 -1.38 2.45 29.68
CA PRO A 223 -0.74 2.88 30.92
C PRO A 223 -0.32 1.73 31.85
N GLU A 224 -1.14 0.67 31.94
CA GLU A 224 -0.86 -0.54 32.74
C GLU A 224 0.36 -1.33 32.27
N ASP A 225 0.75 -1.17 31.00
CA ASP A 225 1.94 -1.76 30.39
C ASP A 225 3.10 -0.74 30.32
N ASN A 226 3.02 0.35 31.09
CA ASN A 226 3.95 1.48 31.03
C ASN A 226 4.10 2.09 29.62
N LEU A 227 3.03 2.04 28.80
CA LEU A 227 3.02 2.52 27.42
C LEU A 227 4.13 1.85 26.56
N SER A 228 4.41 0.57 26.81
CA SER A 228 5.45 -0.20 26.09
C SER A 228 5.08 -0.47 24.64
N SER A 229 5.95 -0.08 23.71
CA SER A 229 5.88 -0.45 22.29
C SER A 229 6.00 -1.97 22.14
N PHE A 230 6.86 -2.62 22.91
CA PHE A 230 7.02 -4.08 22.84
C PHE A 230 5.71 -4.81 23.18
N LYS A 231 5.00 -4.37 24.23
CA LYS A 231 3.70 -4.97 24.60
C LYS A 231 2.62 -4.74 23.56
N GLY A 232 2.59 -3.57 22.94
CA GLY A 232 1.67 -3.30 21.83
C GLY A 232 1.92 -4.22 20.63
N MET A 233 3.19 -4.43 20.27
CA MET A 233 3.55 -5.33 19.17
C MET A 233 3.29 -6.81 19.48
N GLU A 234 3.56 -7.25 20.71
CA GLU A 234 3.19 -8.60 21.20
C GLU A 234 1.67 -8.82 21.08
N GLU A 235 0.86 -7.81 21.40
CA GLU A 235 -0.60 -7.85 21.24
C GLU A 235 -1.01 -7.95 19.77
N THR A 236 -0.42 -7.15 18.87
CA THR A 236 -0.66 -7.22 17.41
C THR A 236 -0.42 -8.63 16.87
N VAL A 237 0.73 -9.23 17.20
CA VAL A 237 1.09 -10.59 16.78
C VAL A 237 0.09 -11.60 17.34
N ALA A 238 -0.23 -11.52 18.63
CA ALA A 238 -1.14 -12.46 19.28
C ALA A 238 -2.57 -12.39 18.70
N ILE A 239 -3.07 -11.19 18.37
CA ILE A 239 -4.39 -11.02 17.75
C ILE A 239 -4.42 -11.69 16.38
N ALA A 240 -3.46 -11.37 15.51
CA ALA A 240 -3.42 -11.92 14.16
C ALA A 240 -3.25 -13.44 14.16
N GLU A 241 -2.34 -13.97 14.99
CA GLU A 241 -2.11 -15.41 15.14
C GLU A 241 -3.38 -16.16 15.53
N LYS A 242 -4.09 -15.68 16.55
CA LYS A 242 -5.33 -16.30 17.04
C LYS A 242 -6.48 -16.16 16.05
N ALA A 243 -6.54 -15.05 15.31
CA ALA A 243 -7.53 -14.84 14.26
C ALA A 243 -7.22 -15.64 12.96
N GLY A 244 -6.00 -16.18 12.82
CA GLY A 244 -5.56 -16.87 11.61
C GLY A 244 -5.25 -15.92 10.45
N LEU A 245 -4.72 -14.73 10.76
CA LEU A 245 -4.31 -13.69 9.82
C LEU A 245 -2.79 -13.48 9.89
N VAL A 246 -2.22 -12.88 8.84
CA VAL A 246 -0.82 -12.46 8.82
C VAL A 246 -0.65 -11.16 9.62
N PRO A 247 0.09 -11.13 10.74
CA PRO A 247 0.39 -9.89 11.44
C PRO A 247 1.28 -8.98 10.59
N VAL A 248 0.91 -7.70 10.51
CA VAL A 248 1.77 -6.65 9.97
C VAL A 248 1.93 -5.57 11.03
N ILE A 249 3.15 -5.43 11.55
CA ILE A 249 3.44 -4.34 12.49
C ILE A 249 3.79 -3.11 11.66
N THR A 250 2.89 -2.13 11.68
CA THR A 250 3.00 -0.95 10.82
C THR A 250 3.91 0.11 11.43
N HIS A 251 4.52 0.93 10.55
CA HIS A 251 5.45 2.02 10.86
C HIS A 251 6.34 1.74 12.07
N ILE A 252 7.01 0.58 12.04
CA ILE A 252 7.70 -0.02 13.18
C ILE A 252 8.62 0.98 13.87
N LYS A 253 8.54 1.02 15.21
CA LYS A 253 9.31 1.94 16.04
C LYS A 253 9.48 1.39 17.46
N SER A 254 10.61 1.67 18.08
CA SER A 254 10.75 1.52 19.54
C SER A 254 10.75 2.93 20.15
N ALA A 255 9.62 3.33 20.74
CA ALA A 255 9.38 4.71 21.14
C ALA A 255 9.84 5.00 22.58
N GLY A 256 10.12 6.28 22.86
CA GLY A 256 10.32 6.79 24.21
C GLY A 256 11.41 6.09 25.01
N LYS A 257 11.07 5.56 26.19
CA LYS A 257 12.02 4.85 27.07
C LYS A 257 12.55 3.53 26.47
N GLU A 258 11.93 3.04 25.39
CA GLU A 258 12.33 1.80 24.72
C GLU A 258 13.18 2.04 23.45
N ARG A 259 13.55 3.30 23.16
CA ARG A 259 14.48 3.65 22.06
C ARG A 259 15.78 2.83 22.12
N GLY A 260 16.30 2.46 20.95
CA GLY A 260 17.43 1.54 20.82
C GLY A 260 17.01 0.07 20.95
N GLY A 261 15.71 -0.20 20.86
CA GLY A 261 15.07 -1.49 21.14
C GLY A 261 14.94 -2.42 19.93
N ALA A 262 15.42 -2.05 18.74
CA ALA A 262 15.15 -2.79 17.51
C ALA A 262 15.56 -4.26 17.58
N ALA A 263 16.68 -4.60 18.22
CA ALA A 263 17.13 -5.99 18.34
C ALA A 263 16.08 -6.89 19.01
N LYS A 264 15.43 -6.40 20.07
CA LYS A 264 14.39 -7.14 20.79
C LYS A 264 13.13 -7.30 19.95
N VAL A 265 12.74 -6.26 19.21
CA VAL A 265 11.60 -6.30 18.29
C VAL A 265 11.85 -7.33 17.18
N LEU A 266 13.03 -7.29 16.56
CA LEU A 266 13.39 -8.20 15.48
C LEU A 266 13.48 -9.66 15.94
N GLU A 267 13.93 -9.92 17.16
CA GLU A 267 13.89 -11.25 17.78
C GLU A 267 12.44 -11.75 17.91
N MET A 268 11.53 -10.91 18.41
CA MET A 268 10.10 -11.23 18.53
C MET A 268 9.46 -11.52 17.16
N VAL A 269 9.72 -10.68 16.15
CA VAL A 269 9.23 -10.87 14.77
C VAL A 269 9.77 -12.16 14.16
N SER A 270 11.06 -12.44 14.35
CA SER A 270 11.70 -13.68 13.87
C SER A 270 11.10 -14.91 14.55
N ALA A 271 10.89 -14.84 15.87
CA ALA A 271 10.30 -15.93 16.64
C ALA A 271 8.84 -16.21 16.23
N ALA A 272 8.04 -15.16 15.99
CA ALA A 272 6.66 -15.32 15.50
C ALA A 272 6.63 -15.95 14.09
N THR A 273 7.51 -15.48 13.20
CA THR A 273 7.66 -16.05 11.86
C THR A 273 8.06 -17.52 11.90
N ALA A 274 9.01 -17.90 12.76
CA ALA A 274 9.48 -19.28 12.90
C ALA A 274 8.41 -20.26 13.41
N ARG A 275 7.38 -19.77 14.12
CA ARG A 275 6.24 -20.58 14.60
C ARG A 275 5.14 -20.77 13.55
N GLY A 276 5.26 -20.13 12.37
CA GLY A 276 4.45 -20.42 11.19
C GLY A 276 3.50 -19.32 10.74
N THR A 277 3.43 -18.19 11.44
CA THR A 277 2.45 -17.12 11.13
C THR A 277 2.94 -16.17 10.03
N TRP A 278 4.26 -16.08 9.82
CA TRP A 278 4.92 -14.99 9.09
C TRP A 278 4.51 -13.60 9.60
N THR A 279 5.47 -12.86 10.17
CA THR A 279 5.22 -11.51 10.67
C THR A 279 5.92 -10.50 9.79
N ALA A 280 5.15 -9.69 9.09
CA ALA A 280 5.68 -8.60 8.28
C ALA A 280 5.77 -7.32 9.10
N ILE A 281 6.66 -6.41 8.70
CA ILE A 281 6.77 -5.07 9.27
C ILE A 281 6.97 -4.05 8.15
N ASP A 282 6.55 -2.81 8.36
CA ASP A 282 6.87 -1.69 7.48
C ASP A 282 7.46 -0.50 8.24
N ILE A 283 8.18 0.38 7.53
CA ILE A 283 8.87 1.54 8.12
C ILE A 283 8.89 2.74 7.17
N TYR A 284 8.87 3.95 7.72
CA TYR A 284 9.27 5.19 7.04
C TYR A 284 10.63 5.68 7.54
N PRO A 285 11.43 6.37 6.70
CA PRO A 285 12.81 6.74 7.04
C PRO A 285 12.96 8.05 7.84
N TYR A 286 12.24 8.18 8.95
CA TYR A 286 12.27 9.38 9.81
C TYR A 286 12.20 9.04 11.29
N LEU A 287 12.82 9.88 12.12
CA LEU A 287 12.83 9.73 13.59
C LEU A 287 11.59 10.30 14.29
N ALA A 288 10.75 11.01 13.54
CA ALA A 288 9.49 11.53 14.04
C ALA A 288 8.32 10.90 13.28
N GLY A 289 7.22 10.67 14.00
CA GLY A 289 5.92 10.41 13.40
C GLY A 289 5.05 11.66 13.41
N GLN A 290 3.88 11.54 12.78
CA GLN A 290 2.87 12.59 12.80
C GLN A 290 1.49 11.99 13.08
N THR A 291 0.76 12.58 14.03
CA THR A 291 -0.65 12.25 14.29
C THR A 291 -1.34 13.41 15.02
N ALA A 292 -2.61 13.25 15.42
CA ALA A 292 -3.29 14.22 16.26
C ALA A 292 -2.67 14.25 17.67
N LEU A 293 -2.40 15.44 18.22
CA LEU A 293 -1.78 15.64 19.54
C LEU A 293 -2.51 14.87 20.65
N GLN A 294 -3.85 14.85 20.59
CA GLN A 294 -4.68 14.14 21.56
C GLN A 294 -4.48 12.62 21.56
N ALA A 295 -4.07 12.02 20.44
CA ALA A 295 -4.00 10.56 20.30
C ALA A 295 -3.00 9.97 21.30
N PHE A 296 -1.85 10.62 21.47
CA PHE A 296 -0.76 10.11 22.31
C PHE A 296 -0.80 10.67 23.73
N LEU A 297 -1.31 11.88 23.92
CA LEU A 297 -1.13 12.63 25.16
C LEU A 297 -2.39 12.77 26.02
N VAL A 298 -3.56 12.38 25.51
CA VAL A 298 -4.80 12.36 26.31
C VAL A 298 -5.07 10.93 26.78
N PRO A 299 -5.29 10.68 28.08
CA PRO A 299 -5.57 9.34 28.58
C PRO A 299 -6.95 8.84 28.14
N GLY A 300 -7.10 7.52 28.02
CA GLY A 300 -8.30 6.90 27.46
C GLY A 300 -9.60 7.28 28.18
N TRP A 301 -9.58 7.34 29.52
CA TRP A 301 -10.75 7.72 30.32
C TRP A 301 -11.21 9.17 30.08
N ALA A 302 -10.28 10.06 29.71
CA ALA A 302 -10.60 11.44 29.42
C ALA A 302 -11.28 11.59 28.06
N ALA A 303 -10.85 10.79 27.09
CA ALA A 303 -11.41 10.74 25.73
C ALA A 303 -12.73 9.93 25.63
N ASP A 304 -13.15 9.21 26.68
CA ASP A 304 -14.37 8.40 26.69
C ASP A 304 -15.63 9.27 26.48
N GLY A 305 -16.42 8.96 25.46
CA GLY A 305 -17.56 9.78 25.03
C GLY A 305 -17.20 10.83 23.99
N GLY A 306 -16.01 10.72 23.40
CA GLY A 306 -15.58 11.56 22.31
C GLY A 306 -15.24 12.99 22.74
N ARG A 307 -15.14 13.87 21.75
CA ARG A 307 -14.59 15.22 21.87
C ARG A 307 -15.30 16.06 22.94
N ASP A 308 -16.62 16.12 22.92
CA ASP A 308 -17.35 17.04 23.80
C ASP A 308 -17.22 16.62 25.26
N ALA A 309 -17.29 15.31 25.52
CA ALA A 309 -17.06 14.76 26.86
C ALA A 309 -15.62 15.00 27.32
N MET A 310 -14.63 14.86 26.43
CA MET A 310 -13.23 15.18 26.72
C MET A 310 -13.03 16.65 27.10
N LEU A 311 -13.54 17.58 26.29
CA LEU A 311 -13.43 19.02 26.56
C LEU A 311 -14.21 19.44 27.82
N ALA A 312 -15.32 18.77 28.14
CA ALA A 312 -16.03 18.99 29.39
C ALA A 312 -15.17 18.57 30.61
N ARG A 313 -14.46 17.44 30.53
CA ARG A 313 -13.53 16.99 31.58
C ARG A 313 -12.33 17.94 31.74
N PHE A 314 -11.84 18.53 30.66
CA PHE A 314 -10.74 19.52 30.73
C PHE A 314 -11.13 20.75 31.56
N LYS A 315 -12.41 21.16 31.49
CA LYS A 315 -12.97 22.29 32.23
C LYS A 315 -13.29 21.97 33.70
N ASP A 316 -13.32 20.70 34.08
CA ASP A 316 -13.59 20.31 35.48
C ASP A 316 -12.34 20.58 36.35
N PRO A 317 -12.40 21.51 37.33
CA PRO A 317 -11.27 21.83 38.17
C PRO A 317 -10.79 20.65 39.04
N LYS A 318 -11.63 19.63 39.27
CA LYS A 318 -11.26 18.42 40.01
C LYS A 318 -10.48 17.43 39.14
N LEU A 319 -10.72 17.41 37.84
CA LEU A 319 -10.08 16.48 36.90
C LEU A 319 -8.85 17.08 36.24
N ARG A 320 -8.80 18.41 36.06
CA ARG A 320 -7.71 19.08 35.35
C ARG A 320 -6.30 18.75 35.87
N PRO A 321 -6.01 18.74 37.19
CA PRO A 321 -4.68 18.35 37.66
C PRO A 321 -4.28 16.93 37.23
N GLN A 322 -5.21 15.98 37.30
CA GLN A 322 -4.98 14.59 36.88
C GLN A 322 -4.75 14.47 35.37
N LEU A 323 -5.46 15.26 34.58
CA LEU A 323 -5.28 15.31 33.12
C LEU A 323 -3.90 15.86 32.74
N VAL A 324 -3.47 16.92 33.43
CA VAL A 324 -2.15 17.52 33.23
C VAL A 324 -1.05 16.51 33.57
N GLU A 325 -1.13 15.83 34.72
CA GLU A 325 -0.18 14.80 35.12
C GLU A 325 -0.18 13.60 34.16
N ALA A 326 -1.35 13.15 33.71
CA ALA A 326 -1.46 12.05 32.75
C ALA A 326 -0.84 12.40 31.38
N ALA A 327 -1.03 13.64 30.91
CA ALA A 327 -0.42 14.11 29.68
C ALA A 327 1.11 14.19 29.79
N GLU A 328 1.63 14.66 30.92
CA GLU A 328 3.08 14.71 31.20
C GLU A 328 3.68 13.31 31.31
N TYR A 329 2.99 12.38 31.97
CA TYR A 329 3.42 10.98 32.04
C TYR A 329 3.50 10.33 30.66
N ALA A 330 2.46 10.51 29.83
CA ALA A 330 2.43 9.97 28.47
C ALA A 330 3.53 10.58 27.59
N MET A 331 3.72 11.89 27.69
CA MET A 331 4.77 12.64 26.97
C MET A 331 6.16 12.16 27.36
N GLU A 332 6.47 12.10 28.66
CA GLU A 332 7.77 11.63 29.15
C GLU A 332 8.04 10.19 28.70
N THR A 333 7.04 9.32 28.82
CA THR A 333 7.23 7.88 28.56
C THR A 333 7.35 7.58 27.06
N ARG A 334 6.57 8.25 26.21
CA ARG A 334 6.54 8.00 24.75
C ARG A 334 7.56 8.84 23.97
N LEU A 335 7.88 10.05 24.46
CA LEU A 335 8.62 11.07 23.71
C LEU A 335 9.90 11.56 24.43
N GLY A 336 10.02 11.30 25.75
CA GLY A 336 11.16 11.75 26.55
C GLY A 336 11.17 13.24 26.87
N GLY A 337 10.03 13.93 26.72
CA GLY A 337 9.89 15.36 27.01
C GLY A 337 9.04 16.13 25.99
N ALA A 338 8.89 17.43 26.22
CA ALA A 338 8.10 18.34 25.38
C ALA A 338 8.85 18.84 24.14
N GLU A 339 10.19 18.77 24.16
CA GLU A 339 11.11 19.32 23.16
C GLU A 339 10.91 18.67 21.78
N GLY A 340 10.52 17.40 21.78
CA GLY A 340 10.26 16.61 20.58
C GLY A 340 8.89 16.84 19.93
N ILE A 341 8.07 17.78 20.44
CA ILE A 341 6.72 18.05 19.93
C ILE A 341 6.70 19.36 19.14
N ALA A 342 6.57 19.25 17.82
CA ALA A 342 6.31 20.37 16.93
C ALA A 342 4.86 20.38 16.45
N LEU A 343 4.25 21.56 16.40
CA LEU A 343 2.86 21.82 16.04
C LEU A 343 2.86 22.60 14.70
N PRO A 344 2.99 21.91 13.55
CA PRO A 344 3.26 22.56 12.26
C PRO A 344 2.16 23.55 11.86
N ASP A 345 0.89 23.23 12.14
CA ASP A 345 -0.24 24.10 11.82
C ASP A 345 -0.22 25.43 12.61
N LEU A 346 0.51 25.47 13.73
CA LEU A 346 0.72 26.67 14.54
C LEU A 346 2.06 27.36 14.29
N GLY A 347 2.98 26.73 13.56
CA GLY A 347 4.35 27.21 13.39
C GLY A 347 5.15 27.29 14.71
N LYS A 348 4.80 26.44 15.69
CA LYS A 348 5.37 26.45 17.05
C LYS A 348 5.79 25.07 17.52
N ARG A 349 6.59 25.02 18.56
CA ARG A 349 6.79 23.85 19.42
C ARG A 349 5.88 23.92 20.65
N LEU A 350 5.64 22.79 21.29
CA LEU A 350 4.92 22.78 22.56
C LEU A 350 5.65 23.61 23.64
N THR A 351 6.98 23.61 23.62
CA THR A 351 7.83 24.42 24.51
C THR A 351 7.60 25.92 24.36
N ASP A 352 7.26 26.39 23.15
CA ASP A 352 6.97 27.81 22.92
C ASP A 352 5.66 28.18 23.62
N ILE A 353 4.64 27.32 23.52
CA ILE A 353 3.36 27.51 24.22
C ILE A 353 3.58 27.47 25.74
N MET A 354 4.40 26.56 26.25
CA MET A 354 4.75 26.51 27.69
C MET A 354 5.36 27.82 28.18
N ALA A 355 6.28 28.39 27.41
CA ALA A 355 6.95 29.65 27.75
C ALA A 355 6.01 30.86 27.63
N GLU A 356 5.24 30.96 26.55
CA GLU A 356 4.29 32.06 26.30
C GLU A 356 3.19 32.12 27.35
N ASP A 357 2.63 30.97 27.73
CA ASP A 357 1.53 30.87 28.68
C ASP A 357 2.01 30.76 30.14
N ASN A 358 3.32 30.60 30.37
CA ASN A 358 3.95 30.31 31.67
C ASN A 358 3.28 29.12 32.38
N VAL A 359 3.18 28.00 31.66
CA VAL A 359 2.56 26.77 32.15
C VAL A 359 3.46 25.56 31.91
N ARG A 360 3.20 24.50 32.68
CA ARG A 360 3.85 23.19 32.47
C ARG A 360 3.31 22.47 31.21
N ALA A 361 4.01 21.43 30.79
CA ALA A 361 3.79 20.77 29.50
C ALA A 361 2.39 20.17 29.36
N GLY A 362 1.86 19.51 30.40
CA GLY A 362 0.53 18.90 30.34
C GLY A 362 -0.57 19.96 30.19
N GLU A 363 -0.43 21.09 30.87
CA GLU A 363 -1.38 22.21 30.76
C GLU A 363 -1.31 22.86 29.37
N ALA A 364 -0.12 23.00 28.78
CA ALA A 364 0.06 23.46 27.41
C ALA A 364 -0.65 22.53 26.40
N VAL A 365 -0.59 21.20 26.60
CA VAL A 365 -1.33 20.23 25.78
C VAL A 365 -2.83 20.47 25.88
N LEU A 366 -3.38 20.56 27.09
CA LEU A 366 -4.83 20.76 27.27
C LEU A 366 -5.30 22.06 26.62
N ARG A 367 -4.60 23.18 26.86
CA ARG A 367 -4.93 24.48 26.26
C ARG A 367 -4.86 24.49 24.75
N THR A 368 -3.90 23.77 24.18
CA THR A 368 -3.78 23.60 22.71
C THR A 368 -5.01 22.87 22.18
N LEU A 369 -5.40 21.77 22.82
CA LEU A 369 -6.55 20.97 22.42
C LEU A 369 -7.91 21.64 22.70
N GLU A 370 -7.99 22.56 23.66
CA GLU A 370 -9.18 23.41 23.89
C GLU A 370 -9.42 24.38 22.73
N LYS A 371 -8.35 24.83 22.05
CA LYS A 371 -8.43 25.68 20.85
C LYS A 371 -8.76 24.85 19.62
N ASP A 372 -8.00 23.78 19.39
CA ASP A 372 -8.25 22.82 18.32
C ASP A 372 -7.89 21.38 18.75
N PRO A 373 -8.88 20.50 18.99
CA PRO A 373 -8.61 19.13 19.43
C PRO A 373 -8.07 18.23 18.31
N PHE A 374 -8.07 18.70 17.06
CA PHE A 374 -7.44 18.02 15.93
C PHE A 374 -6.03 18.55 15.65
N THR A 375 -5.48 19.39 16.54
CA THR A 375 -4.12 19.90 16.41
C THR A 375 -3.17 18.76 16.10
N ARG A 376 -2.53 18.83 14.94
CA ARG A 376 -1.56 17.84 14.49
C ARG A 376 -0.21 18.10 15.13
N ALA A 377 0.51 17.03 15.42
CA ALA A 377 1.83 17.12 16.02
C ALA A 377 2.81 16.20 15.30
N ASN A 378 4.00 16.73 14.99
CA ASN A 378 5.18 15.94 14.69
C ASN A 378 5.84 15.59 16.02
N MET A 379 6.03 14.31 16.29
CA MET A 379 6.55 13.81 17.56
C MET A 379 7.81 13.00 17.33
N THR A 380 8.95 13.48 17.83
CA THR A 380 10.23 12.76 17.75
C THR A 380 10.28 11.67 18.80
N PHE A 381 10.28 10.41 18.35
CA PHE A 381 10.35 9.24 19.24
C PHE A 381 11.33 8.16 18.80
N GLY A 382 11.90 8.25 17.60
CA GLY A 382 12.77 7.23 17.03
C GLY A 382 14.25 7.43 17.34
N ASP A 383 15.03 6.38 17.10
CA ASP A 383 16.49 6.36 17.11
C ASP A 383 17.00 5.92 15.73
N GLU A 384 18.02 6.58 15.20
CA GLU A 384 18.60 6.26 13.89
C GLU A 384 19.16 4.82 13.84
N LYS A 385 19.69 4.32 14.96
CA LYS A 385 20.18 2.94 15.05
C LYS A 385 19.06 1.94 14.87
N ASP A 386 17.86 2.25 15.37
CA ASP A 386 16.69 1.40 15.20
C ASP A 386 16.22 1.44 13.74
N VAL A 387 16.14 2.62 13.12
CA VAL A 387 15.79 2.75 11.69
C VAL A 387 16.75 1.93 10.82
N VAL A 388 18.05 2.04 11.06
CA VAL A 388 19.08 1.27 10.34
C VAL A 388 18.91 -0.24 10.57
N ALA A 389 18.64 -0.67 11.81
CA ALA A 389 18.45 -2.08 12.13
C ALA A 389 17.20 -2.65 11.43
N PHE A 390 16.08 -1.93 11.46
CA PHE A 390 14.85 -2.31 10.77
C PHE A 390 15.03 -2.32 9.26
N LEU A 391 15.67 -1.31 8.66
CA LEU A 391 15.92 -1.31 7.21
C LEU A 391 16.75 -2.52 6.76
N LYS A 392 17.73 -2.95 7.56
CA LYS A 392 18.54 -4.15 7.28
C LYS A 392 17.81 -5.47 7.47
N TYR A 393 16.68 -5.49 8.18
CA TYR A 393 15.92 -6.72 8.39
C TYR A 393 15.20 -7.11 7.09
N PRO A 394 15.33 -8.37 6.59
CA PRO A 394 14.87 -8.73 5.24
C PRO A 394 13.40 -8.44 4.96
N ASP A 395 12.52 -8.65 5.94
CA ASP A 395 11.06 -8.58 5.78
C ASP A 395 10.45 -7.23 6.18
N THR A 396 11.28 -6.18 6.27
CA THR A 396 10.81 -4.80 6.44
C THR A 396 10.51 -4.15 5.10
N ALA A 397 9.23 -3.91 4.82
CA ALA A 397 8.79 -3.08 3.70
C ALA A 397 9.00 -1.59 4.01
N VAL A 398 9.12 -0.79 2.95
CA VAL A 398 9.12 0.67 3.08
C VAL A 398 7.72 1.16 2.74
N ALA A 399 7.11 1.88 3.68
CA ALA A 399 5.85 2.58 3.51
C ALA A 399 5.98 3.96 4.16
N CYS A 400 5.38 4.98 3.58
CA CYS A 400 5.68 6.36 3.98
C CYS A 400 4.85 6.88 5.16
N ASP A 401 3.80 6.17 5.58
CA ASP A 401 2.79 6.67 6.53
C ASP A 401 2.25 8.05 6.07
N CYS A 402 2.03 8.15 4.76
CA CYS A 402 1.70 9.36 4.02
C CYS A 402 0.74 8.99 2.89
N GLY A 403 0.49 9.89 1.95
CA GLY A 403 -0.09 9.49 0.68
C GLY A 403 -0.23 10.65 -0.27
N ALA A 404 -0.88 10.42 -1.41
CA ALA A 404 -1.24 11.47 -2.35
C ALA A 404 -1.93 12.64 -1.63
N ALA A 405 -1.32 13.82 -1.72
CA ALA A 405 -1.80 15.02 -1.07
C ALA A 405 -1.43 16.27 -1.85
N VAL A 406 -2.36 17.23 -1.93
CA VAL A 406 -2.10 18.57 -2.48
C VAL A 406 -1.78 19.61 -1.40
N LYS A 407 -2.14 19.32 -0.15
CA LYS A 407 -1.95 20.21 1.00
C LYS A 407 -0.63 19.93 1.70
N ASN A 408 -0.01 20.97 2.24
CA ASN A 408 1.08 20.79 3.19
C ASN A 408 0.56 20.05 4.43
N ARG A 409 1.20 18.93 4.76
CA ARG A 409 0.88 18.11 5.94
C ARG A 409 1.78 18.39 7.13
N GLY A 410 2.85 19.16 6.96
CA GLY A 410 3.81 19.48 8.02
C GLY A 410 4.89 18.44 8.26
N HIS A 411 4.82 17.24 7.66
CA HIS A 411 5.83 16.20 7.80
C HIS A 411 6.51 15.88 6.45
N PRO A 412 7.85 15.84 6.36
CA PRO A 412 8.59 15.64 5.11
C PRO A 412 8.35 14.29 4.43
N ARG A 413 7.91 13.28 5.21
CA ARG A 413 7.54 11.94 4.70
C ARG A 413 6.57 11.93 3.51
N TYR A 414 5.74 12.97 3.36
CA TYR A 414 4.83 13.12 2.22
C TYR A 414 5.52 13.41 0.87
N PHE A 415 6.77 13.85 0.87
CA PHE A 415 7.50 14.28 -0.33
C PHE A 415 8.89 13.64 -0.49
N GLY A 416 9.39 12.92 0.51
CA GLY A 416 10.78 12.44 0.51
C GLY A 416 11.01 11.00 0.96
N SER A 417 10.01 10.22 1.37
CA SER A 417 10.24 8.89 1.96
C SER A 417 11.02 7.94 1.05
N PHE A 418 10.54 7.70 -0.18
CA PHE A 418 11.18 6.74 -1.08
C PHE A 418 12.53 7.26 -1.62
N PRO A 419 12.66 8.54 -2.05
CA PRO A 419 13.94 9.12 -2.45
C PRO A 419 14.97 9.20 -1.33
N LYS A 420 14.55 9.31 -0.06
CA LYS A 420 15.45 9.22 1.09
C LYS A 420 16.05 7.84 1.25
N ILE A 421 15.26 6.78 1.05
CA ILE A 421 15.81 5.40 1.03
C ILE A 421 16.87 5.28 -0.07
N LEU A 422 16.56 5.68 -1.29
CA LEU A 422 17.46 5.54 -2.44
C LEU A 422 18.69 6.47 -2.37
N GLY A 423 18.52 7.69 -1.91
CA GLY A 423 19.57 8.69 -1.81
C GLY A 423 20.42 8.49 -0.56
N HIS A 424 19.79 8.60 0.61
CA HIS A 424 20.51 8.54 1.89
C HIS A 424 20.94 7.10 2.22
N TYR A 425 19.99 6.17 2.32
CA TYR A 425 20.27 4.82 2.85
C TYR A 425 20.93 3.86 1.85
N VAL A 426 20.82 4.10 0.55
CA VAL A 426 21.51 3.31 -0.48
C VAL A 426 22.78 4.00 -0.96
N ARG A 427 22.69 5.21 -1.56
CA ARG A 427 23.86 5.89 -2.15
C ARG A 427 24.82 6.45 -1.10
N ASP A 428 24.31 7.19 -0.11
CA ASP A 428 25.17 7.99 0.76
C ASP A 428 25.76 7.17 1.93
N THR A 429 24.98 6.28 2.55
CA THR A 429 25.43 5.48 3.71
C THR A 429 25.75 4.02 3.38
N GLY A 430 25.20 3.47 2.29
CA GLY A 430 25.32 2.04 1.96
C GLY A 430 24.66 1.12 3.01
N THR A 431 23.63 1.60 3.72
CA THR A 431 22.91 0.84 4.75
C THR A 431 22.25 -0.43 4.18
N ILE A 432 21.68 -0.32 2.98
CA ILE A 432 21.12 -1.44 2.19
C ILE A 432 21.50 -1.30 0.72
N THR A 433 21.43 -2.39 -0.06
CA THR A 433 21.73 -2.36 -1.50
C THR A 433 20.57 -1.77 -2.31
N MET A 434 20.84 -1.34 -3.55
CA MET A 434 19.81 -0.83 -4.45
C MET A 434 18.73 -1.89 -4.74
N GLU A 435 19.16 -3.13 -4.96
CA GLU A 435 18.30 -4.28 -5.20
C GLU A 435 17.39 -4.57 -4.01
N ASP A 436 17.93 -4.48 -2.80
CA ASP A 436 17.17 -4.68 -1.57
C ASP A 436 16.18 -3.54 -1.32
N ALA A 437 16.60 -2.29 -1.51
CA ALA A 437 15.74 -1.12 -1.40
C ALA A 437 14.55 -1.20 -2.36
N VAL A 438 14.79 -1.48 -3.65
CA VAL A 438 13.72 -1.63 -4.64
C VAL A 438 12.79 -2.78 -4.26
N ARG A 439 13.32 -3.94 -3.86
CA ARG A 439 12.50 -5.07 -3.38
C ARG A 439 11.59 -4.66 -2.22
N LYS A 440 12.12 -3.92 -1.25
CA LYS A 440 11.40 -3.42 -0.06
C LYS A 440 10.34 -2.36 -0.38
N MET A 441 10.45 -1.70 -1.53
CA MET A 441 9.49 -0.71 -2.02
C MET A 441 8.53 -1.27 -3.08
N SER A 442 8.73 -2.50 -3.56
CA SER A 442 7.91 -3.09 -4.64
C SER A 442 7.43 -4.52 -4.35
N ALA A 443 8.29 -5.52 -4.50
CA ALA A 443 7.90 -6.93 -4.45
C ALA A 443 7.50 -7.38 -3.04
N LEU A 444 8.17 -6.86 -2.02
CA LEU A 444 7.87 -7.16 -0.62
C LEU A 444 6.51 -6.58 -0.20
N PRO A 445 6.19 -5.29 -0.41
CA PRO A 445 4.85 -4.79 -0.13
C PRO A 445 3.76 -5.53 -0.92
N ALA A 446 3.99 -5.84 -2.20
CA ALA A 446 3.07 -6.67 -2.99
C ALA A 446 2.83 -8.04 -2.34
N ALA A 447 3.88 -8.68 -1.82
CA ALA A 447 3.79 -9.96 -1.12
C ALA A 447 2.94 -9.92 0.15
N ILE A 448 3.16 -8.89 0.99
CA ILE A 448 2.47 -8.68 2.27
C ILE A 448 0.97 -8.68 2.08
N ILE A 449 0.49 -8.00 1.05
CA ILE A 449 -0.94 -7.87 0.78
C ILE A 449 -1.50 -8.94 -0.19
N GLY A 450 -0.63 -9.80 -0.75
CA GLY A 450 -1.02 -10.85 -1.69
C GLY A 450 -1.20 -10.38 -3.14
N MET A 451 -0.64 -9.25 -3.52
CA MET A 451 -0.66 -8.72 -4.89
C MET A 451 0.32 -9.49 -5.79
N VAL A 452 -0.17 -9.98 -6.93
CA VAL A 452 0.56 -10.96 -7.77
C VAL A 452 0.97 -10.43 -9.14
N ASP A 453 0.35 -9.35 -9.60
CA ASP A 453 0.49 -8.79 -10.95
C ASP A 453 1.33 -7.50 -11.00
N ARG A 454 1.88 -7.08 -9.85
CA ARG A 454 2.74 -5.90 -9.67
C ARG A 454 3.92 -6.22 -8.76
N GLY A 455 4.83 -5.27 -8.62
CA GLY A 455 6.00 -5.36 -7.74
C GLY A 455 7.26 -5.95 -8.40
N HIS A 456 7.16 -6.39 -9.66
CA HIS A 456 8.27 -6.95 -10.44
C HIS A 456 8.34 -6.44 -11.88
N ILE A 457 9.54 -6.37 -12.45
CA ILE A 457 9.76 -6.21 -13.90
C ILE A 457 9.85 -7.61 -14.52
N ALA A 458 8.71 -8.13 -14.98
CA ALA A 458 8.63 -9.45 -15.60
C ALA A 458 7.50 -9.53 -16.62
N PRO A 459 7.59 -10.41 -17.64
CA PRO A 459 6.51 -10.62 -18.60
C PRO A 459 5.14 -10.89 -17.95
N GLY A 460 4.11 -10.25 -18.50
CA GLY A 460 2.72 -10.36 -18.04
C GLY A 460 2.37 -9.49 -16.83
N MET A 461 3.34 -8.92 -16.13
CA MET A 461 3.09 -7.95 -15.04
C MET A 461 2.45 -6.67 -15.59
N ARG A 462 1.66 -5.97 -14.76
CA ARG A 462 1.20 -4.62 -15.05
C ARG A 462 2.40 -3.70 -15.24
N ALA A 463 2.33 -2.80 -16.21
CA ALA A 463 3.40 -1.87 -16.52
C ALA A 463 3.39 -0.66 -15.56
N ASP A 464 3.65 -0.94 -14.29
CA ASP A 464 4.01 0.06 -13.29
C ASP A 464 5.52 0.08 -13.15
N VAL A 465 6.15 1.15 -13.61
CA VAL A 465 7.61 1.23 -13.77
C VAL A 465 8.11 2.59 -13.31
N THR A 466 9.15 2.59 -12.50
CA THR A 466 9.86 3.80 -12.05
C THR A 466 11.27 3.81 -12.61
N LEU A 467 11.65 4.93 -13.21
CA LEU A 467 12.98 5.18 -13.73
C LEU A 467 13.61 6.32 -12.96
N PHE A 468 14.79 6.09 -12.38
CA PHE A 468 15.48 7.09 -11.58
C PHE A 468 16.98 7.10 -11.83
N ASP A 469 17.59 8.26 -11.64
CA ASP A 469 19.04 8.42 -11.68
C ASP A 469 19.61 8.05 -10.29
N PRO A 470 20.36 6.94 -10.17
CA PRO A 470 20.91 6.50 -8.89
C PRO A 470 21.96 7.46 -8.33
N LYS A 471 22.51 8.37 -9.13
CA LYS A 471 23.48 9.37 -8.69
C LYS A 471 22.81 10.58 -8.08
N THR A 472 21.64 10.99 -8.58
CA THR A 472 21.01 12.26 -8.19
C THR A 472 19.78 12.11 -7.32
N VAL A 473 19.18 10.91 -7.21
CA VAL A 473 17.98 10.69 -6.39
C VAL A 473 18.16 11.16 -4.94
N ARG A 474 17.30 12.05 -4.47
CA ARG A 474 17.43 12.71 -3.17
C ARG A 474 16.12 13.35 -2.71
N ASP A 475 15.81 13.19 -1.43
CA ASP A 475 14.78 13.97 -0.73
C ASP A 475 15.28 15.37 -0.37
N HIS A 476 14.44 16.39 -0.62
CA HIS A 476 14.69 17.77 -0.17
C HIS A 476 13.74 18.22 0.94
N ALA A 477 12.64 17.49 1.15
CA ALA A 477 11.66 17.82 2.17
C ALA A 477 12.27 17.74 3.57
N THR A 478 12.14 18.83 4.33
CA THR A 478 12.56 18.92 5.74
C THR A 478 11.37 19.24 6.63
N PHE A 479 11.53 19.25 7.95
CA PHE A 479 10.44 19.68 8.84
C PHE A 479 10.08 21.17 8.65
N ASP A 480 11.05 22.02 8.29
CA ASP A 480 10.83 23.44 8.04
C ASP A 480 10.27 23.71 6.63
N ALA A 481 10.60 22.84 5.67
CA ALA A 481 10.13 22.91 4.29
C ALA A 481 9.61 21.53 3.81
N PRO A 482 8.46 21.06 4.34
CA PRO A 482 8.00 19.67 4.19
C PRO A 482 7.43 19.31 2.81
N THR A 483 7.28 20.29 1.93
CA THR A 483 6.70 20.10 0.57
C THR A 483 7.73 20.28 -0.54
N LEU A 484 9.03 20.35 -0.23
CA LEU A 484 10.05 20.41 -1.26
C LEU A 484 10.07 19.09 -2.06
N PRO A 485 9.91 19.14 -3.39
CA PRO A 485 9.90 17.93 -4.20
C PRO A 485 11.27 17.24 -4.19
N SER A 486 11.27 15.93 -4.38
CA SER A 486 12.49 15.15 -4.51
C SER A 486 13.08 15.25 -5.93
N ASP A 487 14.38 15.05 -6.04
CA ASP A 487 15.09 14.97 -7.32
C ASP A 487 15.36 13.53 -7.75
N GLY A 488 15.71 13.35 -9.03
CA GLY A 488 16.28 12.11 -9.58
C GLY A 488 15.28 11.03 -10.00
N ILE A 489 14.00 11.11 -9.62
CA ILE A 489 12.94 10.33 -10.27
C ILE A 489 12.66 10.97 -11.64
N ARG A 490 12.92 10.24 -12.73
CA ARG A 490 12.88 10.77 -14.10
C ARG A 490 11.62 10.41 -14.83
N HIS A 491 11.20 9.16 -14.76
CA HIS A 491 9.95 8.71 -15.39
C HIS A 491 9.20 7.78 -14.45
N VAL A 492 7.88 7.90 -14.45
CA VAL A 492 6.98 6.97 -13.77
C VAL A 492 5.89 6.61 -14.76
N ILE A 493 5.70 5.32 -14.96
CA ILE A 493 4.68 4.76 -15.82
C ILE A 493 3.70 4.03 -14.93
N VAL A 494 2.42 4.34 -15.05
CA VAL A 494 1.33 3.68 -14.32
C VAL A 494 0.45 3.00 -15.36
N ASN A 495 0.25 1.69 -15.23
CA ASN A 495 -0.55 0.89 -16.17
C ASN A 495 -0.15 1.08 -17.65
N GLY A 496 1.14 1.27 -17.91
CA GLY A 496 1.72 1.49 -19.24
C GLY A 496 1.58 2.90 -19.81
N VAL A 497 1.06 3.86 -19.03
CA VAL A 497 0.94 5.27 -19.44
C VAL A 497 1.93 6.13 -18.65
N PRO A 498 2.71 7.02 -19.29
CA PRO A 498 3.62 7.92 -18.56
C PRO A 498 2.84 8.91 -17.67
N ALA A 499 2.95 8.74 -16.36
CA ALA A 499 2.38 9.61 -15.32
C ALA A 499 3.37 10.68 -14.86
N LEU A 500 4.67 10.37 -14.89
CA LEU A 500 5.77 11.32 -14.74
C LEU A 500 6.72 11.19 -15.93
N ALA A 501 7.11 12.30 -16.55
CA ALA A 501 8.08 12.34 -17.63
C ALA A 501 9.08 13.46 -17.40
N ASP A 502 10.37 13.13 -17.49
CA ASP A 502 11.48 14.05 -17.30
C ASP A 502 11.41 14.84 -15.99
N GLY A 503 10.98 14.17 -14.91
CA GLY A 503 10.84 14.74 -13.58
C GLY A 503 9.56 15.54 -13.34
N ALA A 504 8.67 15.67 -14.34
CA ALA A 504 7.42 16.41 -14.23
C ALA A 504 6.19 15.50 -14.38
N ALA A 505 5.16 15.75 -13.56
CA ALA A 505 3.89 15.03 -13.68
C ALA A 505 3.20 15.40 -15.00
N THR A 506 2.70 14.41 -15.73
CA THR A 506 2.08 14.61 -17.06
C THR A 506 0.61 15.01 -16.97
N GLY A 507 -0.01 14.84 -15.80
CA GLY A 507 -1.46 14.98 -15.59
C GLY A 507 -2.27 13.75 -16.04
N ALA A 508 -1.61 12.67 -16.47
CA ALA A 508 -2.30 11.44 -16.86
C ALA A 508 -3.12 10.85 -15.71
N LYS A 509 -4.33 10.38 -16.03
CA LYS A 509 -5.24 9.71 -15.10
C LYS A 509 -5.20 8.20 -15.32
N SER A 510 -4.01 7.64 -15.24
CA SER A 510 -3.71 6.26 -15.61
C SER A 510 -3.86 5.24 -14.49
N GLY A 511 -4.10 5.70 -13.26
CA GLY A 511 -4.38 4.86 -12.10
C GLY A 511 -5.70 4.11 -12.22
N ALA A 512 -5.82 3.03 -11.45
CA ALA A 512 -7.03 2.24 -11.34
C ALA A 512 -7.36 1.92 -9.88
N VAL A 513 -8.65 1.73 -9.60
CA VAL A 513 -9.08 1.06 -8.37
C VAL A 513 -8.64 -0.40 -8.45
N LEU A 514 -7.90 -0.86 -7.44
CA LEU A 514 -7.40 -2.23 -7.33
C LEU A 514 -8.21 -2.99 -6.29
N LEU A 515 -8.80 -4.10 -6.72
CA LEU A 515 -9.56 -5.01 -5.87
C LEU A 515 -8.80 -6.33 -5.74
N ARG A 516 -8.77 -6.85 -4.52
CA ARG A 516 -8.16 -8.13 -4.22
C ARG A 516 -9.09 -9.29 -4.61
N ASP A 517 -8.55 -10.30 -5.27
CA ASP A 517 -9.25 -11.57 -5.50
C ASP A 517 -9.21 -12.44 -4.23
N ALA A 518 -10.33 -13.11 -3.91
CA ALA A 518 -10.45 -13.91 -2.69
C ALA A 518 -9.45 -15.08 -2.63
N HIS A 519 -8.96 -15.54 -3.78
CA HIS A 519 -7.98 -16.61 -3.92
C HIS A 519 -6.53 -16.12 -3.94
N MET A 520 -6.23 -14.89 -3.48
CA MET A 520 -4.86 -14.34 -3.41
C MET A 520 -4.37 -14.20 -1.95
N PRO A 521 -3.79 -15.25 -1.34
CA PRO A 521 -3.34 -15.19 0.05
C PRO A 521 -2.18 -14.21 0.24
N SER A 522 -2.20 -13.49 1.36
CA SER A 522 -1.00 -12.86 1.92
C SER A 522 0.04 -13.94 2.21
N ARG A 523 1.33 -13.68 1.96
CA ARG A 523 2.32 -14.75 1.97
C ARG A 523 3.73 -14.31 2.36
N PRO A 524 4.51 -15.20 3.00
CA PRO A 524 5.95 -14.98 3.13
C PRO A 524 6.58 -14.96 1.74
N MET A 525 7.26 -13.87 1.39
CA MET A 525 8.08 -13.82 0.18
C MET A 525 9.55 -13.74 0.58
N ASN A 526 10.16 -14.91 0.74
CA ASN A 526 11.61 -15.00 0.65
C ASN A 526 11.97 -15.14 -0.84
N SER A 527 12.07 -13.99 -1.53
CA SER A 527 12.03 -13.91 -2.99
C SER A 527 13.21 -14.56 -3.73
N THR A 528 14.28 -14.95 -3.03
CA THR A 528 15.58 -15.22 -3.68
C THR A 528 16.13 -16.64 -3.52
N ALA A 529 15.59 -17.52 -2.68
CA ALA A 529 16.39 -18.69 -2.27
C ALA A 529 15.97 -20.06 -2.84
N LYS A 530 14.74 -20.24 -3.36
CA LYS A 530 14.23 -21.59 -3.65
C LYS A 530 13.61 -21.76 -5.03
N ALA A 531 13.84 -22.95 -5.59
CA ALA A 531 13.19 -23.40 -6.80
C ALA A 531 11.69 -23.60 -6.54
N ARG A 532 10.87 -23.18 -7.51
CA ARG A 532 9.41 -23.19 -7.41
C ARG A 532 8.83 -23.82 -8.65
N SER A 533 7.78 -24.63 -8.50
CA SER A 533 7.05 -25.16 -9.66
C SER A 533 5.61 -25.51 -9.33
N PHE A 534 4.74 -25.45 -10.34
CA PHE A 534 3.41 -26.03 -10.21
C PHE A 534 2.86 -26.48 -11.56
N THR A 535 1.95 -27.43 -11.48
CA THR A 535 1.18 -27.91 -12.61
C THR A 535 -0.31 -27.89 -12.26
N ALA A 536 -1.12 -27.39 -13.18
CA ALA A 536 -2.56 -27.31 -12.98
C ALA A 536 -3.28 -27.45 -14.32
N SER A 537 -4.48 -28.04 -14.30
CA SER A 537 -5.42 -27.95 -15.40
C SER A 537 -6.82 -27.76 -14.89
N GLY A 538 -7.64 -27.05 -15.67
CA GLY A 538 -9.01 -26.72 -15.31
C GLY A 538 -9.86 -26.47 -16.55
N GLN A 539 -11.16 -26.65 -16.41
CA GLN A 539 -12.11 -26.46 -17.50
C GLN A 539 -13.42 -25.86 -16.97
N SER A 540 -13.95 -24.91 -17.71
CA SER A 540 -15.28 -24.31 -17.52
C SER A 540 -16.04 -24.31 -18.85
N ALA A 541 -17.23 -23.71 -18.85
CA ALA A 541 -18.00 -23.50 -20.08
C ALA A 541 -17.29 -22.55 -21.06
N ASP A 542 -16.43 -21.65 -20.56
CA ASP A 542 -15.79 -20.60 -21.35
C ASP A 542 -14.35 -20.93 -21.72
N TYR A 543 -13.62 -21.66 -20.86
CA TYR A 543 -12.18 -21.85 -21.01
C TYR A 543 -11.73 -23.26 -20.63
N THR A 544 -10.70 -23.76 -21.34
CA THR A 544 -9.87 -24.89 -20.91
C THR A 544 -8.45 -24.41 -20.70
N VAL A 545 -7.87 -24.69 -19.53
CA VAL A 545 -6.53 -24.22 -19.13
C VAL A 545 -5.66 -25.40 -18.73
N SER A 546 -4.39 -25.37 -19.15
CA SER A 546 -3.33 -26.17 -18.57
C SER A 546 -2.08 -25.32 -18.38
N VAL A 547 -1.41 -25.49 -17.25
CA VAL A 547 -0.18 -24.78 -16.90
C VAL A 547 0.82 -25.76 -16.31
N ALA A 548 2.06 -25.66 -16.74
CA ALA A 548 3.23 -26.25 -16.12
C ALA A 548 4.31 -25.18 -16.09
N ALA A 549 4.60 -24.64 -14.90
CA ALA A 549 5.57 -23.58 -14.73
C ALA A 549 6.62 -23.97 -13.70
N SER A 550 7.89 -23.65 -13.98
CA SER A 550 9.00 -23.80 -13.05
C SER A 550 9.91 -22.59 -13.09
N GLN A 551 10.51 -22.27 -11.93
CA GLN A 551 11.49 -21.20 -11.78
C GLN A 551 12.56 -21.68 -10.80
N GLY A 552 13.77 -21.89 -11.28
CA GLY A 552 14.91 -22.29 -10.47
C GLY A 552 15.37 -21.21 -9.50
N ALA A 553 16.17 -21.58 -8.51
CA ALA A 553 16.80 -20.62 -7.62
C ALA A 553 17.70 -19.67 -8.43
N GLY A 554 17.53 -18.36 -8.25
CA GLY A 554 18.26 -17.34 -9.00
C GLY A 554 17.79 -17.11 -10.44
N GLU A 555 16.80 -17.87 -10.95
CA GLU A 555 16.21 -17.58 -12.26
C GLU A 555 15.26 -16.38 -12.17
N ARG A 556 15.38 -15.43 -13.11
CA ARG A 556 14.54 -14.22 -13.12
C ARG A 556 13.12 -14.48 -13.58
N PHE A 557 12.96 -15.34 -14.58
CA PHE A 557 11.68 -15.65 -15.20
C PHE A 557 11.45 -17.16 -15.21
N ALA A 558 10.20 -17.52 -15.12
CA ALA A 558 9.76 -18.90 -15.18
C ALA A 558 9.88 -19.48 -16.60
N LYS A 559 9.90 -20.80 -16.66
CA LYS A 559 9.90 -21.61 -17.89
C LYS A 559 8.74 -22.60 -17.84
N GLY A 560 8.31 -23.05 -19.00
CA GLY A 560 7.29 -24.08 -19.13
C GLY A 560 6.19 -23.71 -20.12
N THR A 561 4.98 -24.20 -19.88
CA THR A 561 3.85 -24.09 -20.80
C THR A 561 2.61 -23.54 -20.12
N VAL A 562 1.87 -22.72 -20.85
CA VAL A 562 0.46 -22.39 -20.57
C VAL A 562 -0.29 -22.63 -21.86
N ASN A 563 -1.35 -23.44 -21.83
CA ASN A 563 -2.28 -23.58 -22.94
C ASN A 563 -3.66 -23.16 -22.45
N LEU A 564 -4.27 -22.24 -23.18
CA LEU A 564 -5.61 -21.73 -22.93
C LEU A 564 -6.43 -21.86 -24.22
N THR A 565 -7.57 -22.55 -24.14
CA THR A 565 -8.54 -22.60 -25.24
C THR A 565 -9.78 -21.82 -24.82
N ASP A 566 -10.15 -20.81 -25.60
CA ASP A 566 -11.41 -20.09 -25.47
C ASP A 566 -12.51 -20.88 -26.20
N ALA A 567 -13.48 -21.40 -25.46
CA ALA A 567 -14.51 -22.29 -25.99
C ALA A 567 -15.49 -21.59 -26.94
N LYS A 568 -15.68 -20.27 -26.79
CA LYS A 568 -16.61 -19.49 -27.62
C LYS A 568 -16.02 -19.20 -29.00
N SER A 569 -14.76 -18.82 -29.05
CA SER A 569 -14.07 -18.48 -30.30
C SER A 569 -13.31 -19.65 -30.92
N GLY A 570 -13.03 -20.71 -30.16
CA GLY A 570 -12.11 -21.78 -30.55
C GLY A 570 -10.63 -21.34 -30.57
N THR A 571 -10.32 -20.12 -30.12
CA THR A 571 -8.95 -19.58 -30.15
C THR A 571 -8.09 -20.31 -29.14
N VAL A 572 -6.93 -20.78 -29.60
CA VAL A 572 -5.90 -21.40 -28.74
C VAL A 572 -4.77 -20.41 -28.52
N TRP A 573 -4.47 -20.18 -27.25
CA TRP A 573 -3.40 -19.32 -26.77
C TRP A 573 -2.35 -20.17 -26.07
N THR A 574 -1.09 -19.96 -26.40
CA THR A 574 0.04 -20.62 -25.73
C THR A 574 0.98 -19.61 -25.12
N ALA A 575 1.68 -19.97 -24.05
CA ALA A 575 2.73 -19.12 -23.47
C ALA A 575 3.76 -18.71 -24.55
N ASP A 576 3.91 -17.41 -24.76
CA ASP A 576 5.02 -16.81 -25.50
C ASP A 576 6.18 -16.54 -24.55
N SER A 577 5.86 -16.07 -23.34
CA SER A 577 6.80 -15.93 -22.22
C SER A 577 6.07 -16.07 -20.88
N LEU A 578 6.81 -16.49 -19.85
CA LEU A 578 6.33 -16.53 -18.47
C LEU A 578 7.13 -15.53 -17.64
N GLY A 579 6.46 -14.91 -16.67
CA GLY A 579 7.06 -13.99 -15.71
C GLY A 579 7.45 -14.69 -14.42
N ILE A 580 6.85 -14.32 -13.29
CA ILE A 580 7.27 -14.81 -11.97
C ILE A 580 6.37 -15.94 -11.51
N VAL A 581 6.95 -17.04 -11.03
CA VAL A 581 6.22 -18.07 -10.27
C VAL A 581 6.26 -17.71 -8.80
N GLN A 582 5.09 -17.65 -8.18
CA GLN A 582 4.94 -17.38 -6.77
C GLN A 582 4.21 -18.54 -6.12
N THR A 583 4.61 -18.95 -4.92
CA THR A 583 4.05 -20.14 -4.27
C THR A 583 3.92 -19.94 -2.77
N THR A 584 2.88 -20.51 -2.18
CA THR A 584 2.77 -20.78 -0.74
C THR A 584 2.07 -22.13 -0.55
N LYS A 585 1.84 -22.57 0.69
CA LYS A 585 1.21 -23.87 0.96
C LYS A 585 -0.13 -23.98 0.22
N GLY A 586 -0.24 -24.99 -0.66
CA GLY A 586 -1.46 -25.26 -1.42
C GLY A 586 -1.83 -24.22 -2.48
N TRP A 587 -0.95 -23.25 -2.78
CA TRP A 587 -1.27 -22.13 -3.66
C TRP A 587 -0.09 -21.77 -4.56
N ALA A 588 -0.37 -21.39 -5.81
CA ALA A 588 0.65 -20.89 -6.72
C ALA A 588 0.07 -19.86 -7.71
N SER A 589 0.91 -18.98 -8.25
CA SER A 589 0.58 -18.14 -9.40
C SER A 589 1.72 -18.03 -10.40
N VAL A 590 1.39 -17.67 -11.63
CA VAL A 590 2.34 -17.25 -12.66
C VAL A 590 1.74 -16.15 -13.54
N THR A 591 2.54 -15.12 -13.84
CA THR A 591 2.22 -14.16 -14.90
C THR A 591 2.74 -14.67 -16.25
N ALA A 592 2.05 -14.34 -17.33
CA ALA A 592 2.41 -14.79 -18.66
C ALA A 592 2.03 -13.76 -19.73
N VAL A 593 2.73 -13.82 -20.87
CA VAL A 593 2.25 -13.28 -22.14
C VAL A 593 1.89 -14.47 -23.02
N LEU A 594 0.63 -14.59 -23.38
CA LEU A 594 0.11 -15.63 -24.26
C LEU A 594 0.09 -15.14 -25.71
N LYS A 595 0.23 -16.04 -26.67
CA LYS A 595 0.14 -15.77 -28.10
C LYS A 595 -0.75 -16.77 -28.81
N ASP A 596 -1.56 -16.29 -29.76
CA ASP A 596 -2.37 -17.14 -30.64
C ASP A 596 -1.65 -17.47 -31.96
N LYS A 597 -2.30 -18.24 -32.84
CA LYS A 597 -1.75 -18.59 -34.17
C LYS A 597 -1.60 -17.39 -35.11
N ALA A 598 -2.38 -16.32 -34.91
CA ALA A 598 -2.31 -15.10 -35.69
C ALA A 598 -1.19 -14.16 -35.20
N GLY A 599 -0.54 -14.48 -34.09
CA GLY A 599 0.52 -13.68 -33.48
C GLY A 599 0.01 -12.60 -32.53
N ASN A 600 -1.29 -12.55 -32.26
CA ASN A 600 -1.85 -11.65 -31.27
C ASN A 600 -1.33 -12.05 -29.89
N ARG A 601 -1.02 -11.07 -29.04
CA ARG A 601 -0.51 -11.29 -27.69
C ARG A 601 -1.51 -10.83 -26.64
N LYS A 602 -1.60 -11.56 -25.53
CA LYS A 602 -2.48 -11.24 -24.41
C LYS A 602 -1.78 -11.54 -23.07
N PRO A 603 -1.67 -10.56 -22.16
CA PRO A 603 -1.16 -10.80 -20.82
C PRO A 603 -2.18 -11.59 -20.00
N ALA A 604 -1.71 -12.48 -19.14
CA ALA A 604 -2.54 -13.28 -18.27
C ALA A 604 -1.85 -13.53 -16.92
N THR A 605 -2.64 -13.59 -15.86
CA THR A 605 -2.22 -14.12 -14.57
C THR A 605 -3.03 -15.36 -14.27
N LEU A 606 -2.34 -16.46 -13.96
CA LEU A 606 -2.95 -17.73 -13.59
C LEU A 606 -2.64 -17.99 -12.13
N THR A 607 -3.67 -18.33 -11.36
CA THR A 607 -3.56 -18.68 -9.94
C THR A 607 -4.18 -20.04 -9.71
N LEU A 608 -3.46 -20.96 -9.09
CA LEU A 608 -3.97 -22.21 -8.57
C LEU A 608 -4.16 -22.07 -7.05
N ASP A 609 -5.37 -22.34 -6.58
CA ASP A 609 -5.70 -22.40 -5.17
C ASP A 609 -6.32 -23.74 -4.81
N ARG A 610 -5.74 -24.45 -3.83
CA ARG A 610 -6.25 -25.75 -3.37
C ARG A 610 -7.09 -25.68 -2.09
N ALA A 611 -7.25 -24.48 -1.52
CA ALA A 611 -7.82 -24.20 -0.20
C ALA A 611 -7.10 -24.94 0.96
N ASP A 612 -6.96 -24.30 2.12
CA ASP A 612 -6.52 -24.97 3.34
C ASP A 612 -7.74 -25.63 4.01
N GLY A 613 -7.88 -26.96 3.92
CA GLY A 613 -8.92 -27.68 4.68
C GLY A 613 -9.68 -28.82 3.99
N GLY A 614 -9.33 -29.19 2.75
CA GLY A 614 -9.65 -30.53 2.23
C GLY A 614 -11.10 -30.82 1.79
N ALA A 615 -12.01 -29.83 1.77
CA ALA A 615 -13.40 -30.04 1.33
C ALA A 615 -13.76 -29.39 -0.02
N GLU A 616 -12.97 -28.42 -0.51
CA GLU A 616 -13.26 -27.74 -1.78
C GLU A 616 -12.39 -28.24 -2.94
N THR A 617 -12.98 -28.26 -4.14
CA THR A 617 -12.26 -28.61 -5.37
C THR A 617 -11.24 -27.50 -5.65
N PRO A 618 -9.96 -27.82 -5.92
CA PRO A 618 -8.99 -26.81 -6.33
C PRO A 618 -9.53 -25.95 -7.47
N VAL A 619 -9.15 -24.68 -7.50
CA VAL A 619 -9.58 -23.75 -8.56
C VAL A 619 -8.39 -23.14 -9.28
N ILE A 620 -8.58 -22.87 -10.58
CA ILE A 620 -7.72 -21.98 -11.34
C ILE A 620 -8.47 -20.67 -11.56
N SER A 621 -7.89 -19.57 -11.10
CA SER A 621 -8.32 -18.22 -11.47
C SER A 621 -7.49 -17.72 -12.64
N LEU A 622 -8.15 -17.27 -13.69
CA LEU A 622 -7.55 -16.70 -14.90
C LEU A 622 -7.94 -15.24 -15.04
N ALA A 623 -6.97 -14.34 -14.85
CA ALA A 623 -7.17 -12.89 -14.99
C ALA A 623 -6.48 -12.35 -16.25
N PHE A 624 -7.13 -11.40 -16.91
CA PHE A 624 -6.60 -10.67 -18.06
C PHE A 624 -6.57 -9.16 -17.74
N GLY A 625 -5.48 -8.68 -17.16
CA GLY A 625 -5.42 -7.31 -16.63
C GLY A 625 -6.45 -7.10 -15.51
N ASN A 626 -7.21 -6.01 -15.57
CA ASN A 626 -8.17 -5.62 -14.51
C ASN A 626 -9.55 -6.31 -14.63
N ALA A 627 -9.74 -7.24 -15.57
CA ALA A 627 -10.99 -7.97 -15.69
C ALA A 627 -11.15 -8.94 -14.50
N PRO A 628 -12.38 -9.15 -13.98
CA PRO A 628 -12.65 -10.20 -12.99
C PRO A 628 -12.10 -11.53 -13.48
N ALA A 629 -11.45 -12.28 -12.59
CA ALA A 629 -10.88 -13.57 -12.98
C ALA A 629 -11.99 -14.57 -13.32
N ALA A 630 -11.80 -15.33 -14.39
CA ALA A 630 -12.59 -16.52 -14.62
C ALA A 630 -12.12 -17.60 -13.65
N VAL A 631 -13.05 -18.18 -12.87
CA VAL A 631 -12.75 -19.24 -11.89
C VAL A 631 -13.18 -20.59 -12.46
N LEU A 632 -12.26 -21.55 -12.50
CA LEU A 632 -12.47 -22.87 -13.07
C LEU A 632 -12.22 -23.95 -12.03
N PRO A 633 -13.07 -24.99 -11.92
CA PRO A 633 -12.71 -26.22 -11.22
C PRO A 633 -11.42 -26.80 -11.81
N ALA A 634 -10.53 -27.25 -10.95
CA ALA A 634 -9.19 -27.65 -11.33
C ALA A 634 -8.74 -28.98 -10.70
N LYS A 635 -7.79 -29.61 -11.38
CA LYS A 635 -6.93 -30.68 -10.87
C LYS A 635 -5.49 -30.22 -11.00
N GLY A 636 -4.64 -30.52 -10.03
CA GLY A 636 -3.25 -30.07 -10.09
C GLY A 636 -2.44 -30.37 -8.85
N THR A 637 -1.14 -30.18 -8.98
CA THR A 637 -0.18 -30.32 -7.88
C THR A 637 0.67 -29.06 -7.79
N VAL A 638 0.80 -28.53 -6.57
CA VAL A 638 1.76 -27.48 -6.26
C VAL A 638 2.98 -28.14 -5.64
N LYS A 639 4.17 -27.89 -6.17
CA LYS A 639 5.45 -28.26 -5.55
C LYS A 639 6.24 -26.99 -5.25
N ALA A 640 6.07 -26.49 -4.03
CA ALA A 640 6.95 -25.49 -3.45
C ALA A 640 8.00 -26.27 -2.63
N GLU A 641 9.26 -26.29 -3.07
CA GLU A 641 10.39 -26.80 -2.27
C GLU A 641 10.96 -25.69 -1.40
#